data_AF-A0AAV9VH33-F1
#
_entry.id   AF-A0AAV9VH33-F1
#
_cell.length_a   1.000
_cell.length_b   1.000
_cell.length_c   1.000
_cell.angle_alpha   90.00
_cell.angle_beta   90.00
_cell.angle_gamma   90.00
#
_symmetry.space_group_name_H-M   'P 1'
#
loop_
_entity.id
_entity.type
_entity.pdbx_description
1 polymer ?
#
loop_
_entity_poly.entity_id
_entity_poly.type
_entity_poly.pdbx_seq_one_letter_code
_entity_poly.pdbx_strand_id
1 'polypeptide(L)'
;METHTSGSIVANEIFPKATEPTKSQPNHLRSPENLNIQKSERNAENSQLIAGYICQQFNSSQWMQPGPNAVPSIYVRVRPQEYATEPMPTDTRVLEAVKKLDVKVAFVMRSKITECVFKIISEGDTELVFPREGVQVQILESLDDIAVSTEKIIRRFQYICFLRAERAVLLWHDDTRAIFKHAEQMNTKMMSLLWGQDLTGRLHPSSAGFGLVPYRSSVCSMQNASASQLPWKVGSFSASTIEEPKEPVIKNVDIEKASVESLSRPTVYTSSVYTGVAIFIMTILLFGGALRTLVVESAIDGQYIRMALALTLPFSGFLALFFFVIIVTDLCQLVGPVRSTTSNSRFYSAKPPSLDEAFQRGFHPPHITIQMPVYKESLQAVLRPTIQSLKQAISHYELHGGTANIFVNDDGMQIVDSALAEERKEYYRDNGIGWVARPGHGDNGFLRAGKFKKASNMNFCLEISNRTEDTLFELVRLRHESNDESLSSKDLQNLYDEALRKVIEEDTRAWATGNIRVGEIILIVDSDTRVPEYCLIYGAVEMFLSPEVAIIQHSAGVMQVVGDYFENGITYFTNLIYSAIRFVCGSGDVAPFVGHNAFLRWQAVQSVAFRTGDREYYWSESHVSEDFDMALRLQVAGNVVRLATYHGLQGFQEGVSLTIYDELARWEKYFIP
;
A
#
# COMPACT_ATOMS: atom_id res chain seq x y z
N MET A 1 -46.13 -59.28 -18.09
CA MET A 1 -45.26 -60.39 -18.52
C MET A 1 -43.84 -59.84 -18.45
N GLU A 2 -42.96 -60.21 -17.55
CA GLU A 2 -42.88 -61.34 -16.63
C GLU A 2 -42.36 -60.88 -15.26
N THR A 3 -42.89 -61.56 -14.26
CA THR A 3 -42.50 -61.60 -12.86
C THR A 3 -41.22 -62.40 -12.66
N HIS A 4 -40.41 -62.06 -11.66
CA HIS A 4 -39.92 -63.11 -10.75
C HIS A 4 -39.67 -62.57 -9.33
N THR A 5 -40.01 -63.47 -8.42
CA THR A 5 -40.37 -63.34 -7.02
C THR A 5 -39.28 -63.95 -6.13
N SER A 6 -39.12 -63.35 -4.95
CA SER A 6 -39.07 -63.99 -3.61
C SER A 6 -38.03 -65.07 -3.26
N GLY A 7 -37.37 -64.86 -2.12
CA GLY A 7 -36.79 -65.90 -1.28
C GLY A 7 -36.34 -65.38 0.08
N SER A 8 -37.17 -65.55 1.11
CA SER A 8 -36.93 -65.23 2.53
C SER A 8 -36.55 -66.47 3.34
N ILE A 9 -35.70 -66.33 4.37
CA ILE A 9 -35.64 -67.13 5.62
C ILE A 9 -35.06 -66.18 6.69
N VAL A 10 -35.73 -65.65 7.72
CA VAL A 10 -36.54 -66.13 8.88
C VAL A 10 -35.73 -66.25 10.19
N ALA A 11 -36.30 -65.65 11.25
CA ALA A 11 -36.15 -65.87 12.70
C ALA A 11 -34.94 -65.27 13.44
N ASN A 12 -35.04 -64.84 14.70
CA ASN A 12 -36.06 -64.23 15.57
C ASN A 12 -35.29 -63.83 16.85
N GLU A 13 -35.89 -63.01 17.74
CA GLU A 13 -35.53 -62.85 19.17
C GLU A 13 -34.25 -61.99 19.50
N ILE A 14 -34.19 -61.01 20.42
CA ILE A 14 -34.88 -60.70 21.70
C ILE A 14 -34.81 -59.16 21.99
N PHE A 15 -35.89 -58.62 22.56
CA PHE A 15 -36.15 -57.24 23.06
C PHE A 15 -35.44 -56.91 24.40
N PRO A 16 -35.24 -55.64 24.86
CA PRO A 16 -36.35 -54.84 25.38
C PRO A 16 -36.32 -53.31 25.21
N LYS A 17 -37.52 -52.78 25.45
CA LYS A 17 -38.05 -51.42 25.29
C LYS A 17 -37.39 -50.39 26.20
N ALA A 18 -37.29 -49.18 25.65
CA ALA A 18 -36.89 -47.95 26.34
C ALA A 18 -37.93 -47.51 27.40
N THR A 19 -37.40 -47.11 28.55
CA THR A 19 -38.08 -46.37 29.62
C THR A 19 -37.98 -44.86 29.35
N GLU A 20 -39.12 -44.15 29.36
CA GLU A 20 -39.13 -42.69 29.49
C GLU A 20 -38.50 -42.26 30.82
N PRO A 21 -37.84 -41.09 30.85
CA PRO A 21 -38.24 -40.14 31.88
C PRO A 21 -38.34 -38.68 31.41
N THR A 22 -39.42 -38.05 31.89
CA THR A 22 -39.54 -36.65 32.34
C THR A 22 -39.42 -35.50 31.32
N LYS A 23 -40.60 -34.92 31.03
CA LYS A 23 -40.78 -33.53 30.56
C LYS A 23 -39.99 -32.55 31.44
N SER A 24 -38.92 -32.00 30.88
CA SER A 24 -38.37 -30.72 31.32
C SER A 24 -38.93 -29.61 30.40
N GLN A 25 -39.21 -28.47 31.01
CA GLN A 25 -39.90 -27.31 30.43
C GLN A 25 -39.26 -26.81 29.12
N PRO A 26 -40.04 -26.18 28.22
CA PRO A 26 -39.48 -25.64 26.99
C PRO A 26 -38.52 -24.50 27.31
N ASN A 27 -37.25 -24.65 26.91
CA ASN A 27 -36.33 -23.53 26.82
C ASN A 27 -36.96 -22.46 25.93
N HIS A 28 -37.28 -21.31 26.53
CA HIS A 28 -37.68 -20.11 25.81
C HIS A 28 -36.71 -19.87 24.65
N LEU A 29 -37.25 -19.75 23.43
CA LEU A 29 -36.53 -19.20 22.28
C LEU A 29 -35.90 -17.88 22.71
N ARG A 30 -34.57 -17.85 22.84
CA ARG A 30 -33.83 -16.60 23.09
C ARG A 30 -33.97 -15.75 21.83
N SER A 31 -34.63 -14.60 21.96
CA SER A 31 -34.67 -13.59 20.91
C SER A 31 -33.23 -13.16 20.54
N PRO A 32 -32.95 -12.82 19.27
CA PRO A 32 -31.63 -12.37 18.82
C PRO A 32 -31.11 -11.15 19.60
N GLU A 33 -31.99 -10.31 20.14
CA GLU A 33 -31.65 -9.20 21.03
C GLU A 33 -30.98 -9.65 22.34
N ASN A 34 -31.48 -10.69 22.98
CA ASN A 34 -30.92 -11.21 24.24
C ASN A 34 -29.51 -11.83 24.03
N LEU A 35 -29.25 -12.39 22.85
CA LEU A 35 -27.92 -12.90 22.48
C LEU A 35 -26.91 -11.77 22.26
N ASN A 36 -27.34 -10.65 21.66
CA ASN A 36 -26.49 -9.48 21.46
C ASN A 36 -26.13 -8.77 22.77
N ILE A 37 -27.07 -8.69 23.71
CA ILE A 37 -26.81 -8.13 25.05
C ILE A 37 -25.78 -8.99 25.80
N GLN A 38 -25.97 -10.31 25.85
CA GLN A 38 -25.01 -11.21 26.49
C GLN A 38 -23.63 -11.25 25.82
N LYS A 39 -23.55 -11.01 24.50
CA LYS A 39 -22.28 -10.90 23.79
C LYS A 39 -21.56 -9.60 24.14
N SER A 40 -22.32 -8.51 24.30
CA SER A 40 -21.78 -7.23 24.74
C SER A 40 -21.22 -7.26 26.15
N GLU A 41 -21.96 -7.79 27.11
CA GLU A 41 -21.54 -7.83 28.51
C GLU A 41 -20.24 -8.64 28.66
N ARG A 42 -20.16 -9.79 27.99
CA ARG A 42 -18.91 -10.59 27.92
C ARG A 42 -17.76 -9.83 27.28
N ASN A 43 -18.01 -9.03 26.24
CA ASN A 43 -16.96 -8.23 25.61
C ASN A 43 -16.45 -7.13 26.55
N ALA A 44 -17.33 -6.51 27.34
CA ALA A 44 -16.95 -5.51 28.34
C ALA A 44 -16.10 -6.13 29.44
N GLU A 45 -16.53 -7.27 30.02
CA GLU A 45 -15.77 -8.01 31.04
C GLU A 45 -14.39 -8.43 30.51
N ASN A 46 -14.33 -9.01 29.32
CA ASN A 46 -13.06 -9.41 28.69
C ASN A 46 -12.13 -8.21 28.47
N SER A 47 -12.65 -7.07 28.03
CA SER A 47 -11.86 -5.85 27.81
C SER A 47 -11.32 -5.28 29.11
N GLN A 48 -12.11 -5.31 30.20
CA GLN A 48 -11.65 -4.89 31.53
C GLN A 48 -10.56 -5.83 32.08
N LEU A 49 -10.73 -7.15 31.91
CA LEU A 49 -9.69 -8.12 32.29
C LEU A 49 -8.38 -7.91 31.53
N ILE A 50 -8.47 -7.64 30.23
CA ILE A 50 -7.31 -7.32 29.39
C ILE A 50 -6.65 -6.02 29.87
N ALA A 51 -7.43 -4.95 30.12
CA ALA A 51 -6.91 -3.70 30.63
C ALA A 51 -6.17 -3.90 31.98
N GLY A 52 -6.76 -4.68 32.90
CA GLY A 52 -6.13 -5.05 34.18
C GLY A 52 -4.82 -5.82 34.03
N TYR A 53 -4.79 -6.82 33.14
CA TYR A 53 -3.58 -7.58 32.85
C TYR A 53 -2.46 -6.69 32.27
N ILE A 54 -2.79 -5.84 31.29
CA ILE A 54 -1.82 -4.91 30.69
C ILE A 54 -1.29 -3.92 31.75
N CYS A 55 -2.17 -3.44 32.63
CA CYS A 55 -1.82 -2.53 33.72
C CYS A 55 -0.79 -3.15 34.67
N GLN A 56 -1.02 -4.40 35.07
CA GLN A 56 -0.09 -5.12 35.95
C GLN A 56 1.31 -5.28 35.33
N GLN A 57 1.38 -5.61 34.04
CA GLN A 57 2.64 -5.80 33.31
C GLN A 57 3.40 -4.48 33.04
N PHE A 58 2.68 -3.39 32.75
CA PHE A 58 3.32 -2.08 32.60
C PHE A 58 3.75 -1.49 33.95
N ASN A 59 3.07 -1.83 35.04
CA ASN A 59 3.52 -1.47 36.38
C ASN A 59 4.83 -2.18 36.76
N SER A 60 4.93 -3.48 36.47
CA SER A 60 6.17 -4.25 36.73
C SER A 60 7.35 -3.70 35.93
N SER A 61 7.09 -3.18 34.73
CA SER A 61 8.07 -2.52 33.85
C SER A 61 8.39 -1.07 34.25
N GLN A 62 7.78 -0.53 35.31
CA GLN A 62 7.97 0.85 35.82
C GLN A 62 7.60 1.95 34.80
N TRP A 63 6.58 1.70 33.97
CA TRP A 63 6.09 2.63 32.94
C TRP A 63 4.85 3.43 33.34
N MET A 64 4.43 3.34 34.60
CA MET A 64 3.27 4.04 35.15
C MET A 64 3.65 4.92 36.35
N GLN A 65 4.71 5.71 36.22
CA GLN A 65 5.15 6.60 37.29
C GLN A 65 4.23 7.82 37.42
N PRO A 66 3.89 8.25 38.66
CA PRO A 66 2.93 9.32 38.90
C PRO A 66 3.50 10.72 38.60
N GLY A 67 2.61 11.70 38.37
CA GLY A 67 2.95 13.13 38.39
C GLY A 67 1.94 13.99 37.61
N PRO A 68 2.35 15.12 37.00
CA PRO A 68 1.43 16.21 36.72
C PRO A 68 0.48 15.91 35.55
N ASN A 69 -0.77 16.34 35.70
CA ASN A 69 -1.77 16.55 34.64
C ASN A 69 -2.27 15.32 33.84
N ALA A 70 -1.68 14.14 33.99
CA ALA A 70 -2.25 12.88 33.49
C ALA A 70 -1.85 11.70 34.36
N VAL A 71 -2.83 10.87 34.74
CA VAL A 71 -2.59 9.59 35.41
C VAL A 71 -2.24 8.57 34.33
N PRO A 72 -1.10 7.85 34.42
CA PRO A 72 -0.81 6.73 33.52
C PRO A 72 -1.92 5.69 33.61
N SER A 73 -2.56 5.44 32.47
CA SER A 73 -3.74 4.58 32.37
C SER A 73 -3.76 3.87 31.02
N ILE A 74 -4.46 2.74 30.99
CA ILE A 74 -4.67 1.92 29.80
C ILE A 74 -6.14 1.99 29.41
N TYR A 75 -6.38 2.05 28.11
CA TYR A 75 -7.69 2.13 27.50
C TYR A 75 -7.83 0.99 26.50
N VAL A 76 -8.82 0.12 26.69
CA VAL A 76 -9.13 -0.99 25.78
C VAL A 76 -10.55 -0.80 25.24
N ARG A 77 -10.70 -0.74 23.92
CA ARG A 77 -12.00 -0.47 23.30
C ARG A 77 -12.94 -1.67 23.44
N VAL A 78 -14.05 -1.45 24.14
CA VAL A 78 -15.18 -2.38 24.29
C VAL A 78 -16.07 -2.31 23.06
N ARG A 79 -16.46 -1.08 22.71
CA ARG A 79 -17.32 -0.70 21.58
C ARG A 79 -16.86 0.65 21.03
N PRO A 80 -17.32 1.06 19.84
CA PRO A 80 -17.05 2.41 19.34
C PRO A 80 -17.41 3.45 20.40
N GLN A 81 -16.50 4.37 20.67
CA GLN A 81 -16.66 5.43 21.69
C GLN A 81 -16.77 4.93 23.16
N GLU A 82 -16.58 3.64 23.44
CA GLU A 82 -16.66 3.03 24.78
C GLU A 82 -15.40 2.22 25.11
N TYR A 83 -14.73 2.57 26.21
CA TYR A 83 -13.44 2.00 26.59
C TYR A 83 -13.46 1.50 28.03
N ALA A 84 -12.89 0.32 28.23
CA ALA A 84 -12.49 -0.20 29.53
C ALA A 84 -11.18 0.49 29.94
N THR A 85 -11.10 0.95 31.19
CA THR A 85 -9.98 1.76 31.67
C THR A 85 -9.40 1.21 32.97
N GLU A 86 -8.06 1.19 33.07
CA GLU A 86 -7.37 0.76 34.30
C GLU A 86 -6.02 1.51 34.46
N PRO A 87 -5.74 2.12 35.64
CA PRO A 87 -6.69 2.45 36.71
C PRO A 87 -7.72 3.50 36.23
N MET A 88 -8.86 3.59 36.93
CA MET A 88 -9.90 4.58 36.59
C MET A 88 -9.33 6.00 36.64
N PRO A 89 -9.24 6.72 35.51
CA PRO A 89 -8.58 8.01 35.46
C PRO A 89 -9.46 9.08 36.14
N THR A 90 -8.82 9.99 36.87
CA THR A 90 -9.51 11.16 37.47
C THR A 90 -9.77 12.25 36.42
N ASP A 91 -9.00 12.25 35.32
CA ASP A 91 -9.10 13.19 34.21
C ASP A 91 -9.75 12.51 32.98
N THR A 92 -10.76 13.15 32.41
CA THR A 92 -11.49 12.65 31.24
C THR A 92 -10.81 12.99 29.91
N ARG A 93 -9.85 13.93 29.88
CA ARG A 93 -9.21 14.42 28.65
C ARG A 93 -8.51 13.31 27.86
N VAL A 94 -7.79 12.41 28.54
CA VAL A 94 -7.15 11.26 27.89
C VAL A 94 -8.20 10.33 27.25
N LEU A 95 -9.31 10.10 27.94
CA LEU A 95 -10.38 9.26 27.42
C LEU A 95 -11.02 9.88 26.17
N GLU A 96 -11.24 11.20 26.18
CA GLU A 96 -11.76 11.94 25.03
C GLU A 96 -10.79 11.89 23.84
N ALA A 97 -9.48 12.06 24.10
CA ALA A 97 -8.44 11.92 23.09
C ALA A 97 -8.43 10.52 22.46
N VAL A 98 -8.47 9.47 23.29
CA VAL A 98 -8.51 8.07 22.82
C VAL A 98 -9.79 7.76 22.06
N LYS A 99 -10.94 8.29 22.50
CA LYS A 99 -12.22 8.17 21.80
C LYS A 99 -12.19 8.81 20.42
N LYS A 100 -11.54 9.97 20.28
CA LYS A 100 -11.37 10.66 18.99
C LYS A 100 -10.45 9.91 18.04
N LEU A 101 -9.38 9.29 18.55
CA LEU A 101 -8.48 8.44 17.76
C LEU A 101 -9.14 7.13 17.28
N ASP A 102 -10.20 6.69 17.98
CA ASP A 102 -10.94 5.43 17.76
C ASP A 102 -10.02 4.20 17.60
N VAL A 103 -9.09 4.04 18.55
CA VAL A 103 -8.06 3.00 18.53
C VAL A 103 -8.46 1.78 19.37
N LYS A 104 -7.93 0.60 19.05
CA LYS A 104 -8.30 -0.63 19.78
C LYS A 104 -7.75 -0.66 21.21
N VAL A 105 -6.51 -0.20 21.39
CA VAL A 105 -5.86 -0.08 22.69
C VAL A 105 -4.99 1.18 22.72
N ALA A 106 -4.97 1.88 23.86
CA ALA A 106 -4.08 3.00 24.10
C ALA A 106 -3.50 2.94 25.52
N PHE A 107 -2.32 3.52 25.70
CA PHE A 107 -1.58 3.54 26.95
C PHE A 107 -0.85 4.88 27.12
N VAL A 108 -1.04 5.52 28.27
CA VAL A 108 -0.23 6.67 28.67
C VAL A 108 1.00 6.17 29.42
N MET A 109 2.12 6.16 28.73
CA MET A 109 3.42 5.76 29.26
C MET A 109 4.11 6.92 29.97
N ARG A 110 4.60 6.64 31.18
CA ARG A 110 5.49 7.53 31.91
C ARG A 110 6.53 6.79 32.72
N SER A 111 7.80 7.10 32.44
CA SER A 111 8.95 6.52 33.12
C SER A 111 10.02 7.59 33.37
N LYS A 112 11.06 7.24 34.14
CA LYS A 112 12.24 8.12 34.31
C LYS A 112 12.89 8.48 32.96
N ILE A 113 12.78 7.59 31.98
CA ILE A 113 13.34 7.75 30.64
C ILE A 113 12.55 8.82 29.89
N THR A 114 11.22 8.74 29.90
CA THR A 114 10.36 9.75 29.27
C THR A 114 10.62 11.13 29.88
N GLU A 115 10.75 11.22 31.21
CA GLU A 115 11.06 12.49 31.88
C GLU A 115 12.40 13.10 31.47
N CYS A 116 13.42 12.27 31.21
CA CYS A 116 14.69 12.72 30.67
C CYS A 116 14.57 13.18 29.21
N VAL A 117 13.82 12.46 28.37
CA VAL A 117 13.56 12.87 26.98
C VAL A 117 12.88 14.23 26.93
N PHE A 118 11.88 14.50 27.79
CA PHE A 118 11.24 15.82 27.86
C PHE A 118 12.16 16.97 28.33
N LYS A 119 13.35 16.69 28.87
CA LYS A 119 14.37 17.73 29.13
C LYS A 119 15.18 18.10 27.88
N ILE A 120 15.15 17.24 26.86
CA ILE A 120 15.88 17.41 25.60
C ILE A 120 14.99 18.17 24.60
N ILE A 121 13.68 17.92 24.62
CA ILE A 121 12.74 18.57 23.73
C ILE A 121 12.67 20.07 24.07
N SER A 122 12.95 20.93 23.09
CA SER A 122 12.91 22.39 23.25
C SER A 122 11.48 22.91 23.16
N GLU A 123 11.21 24.07 23.75
CA GLU A 123 9.92 24.75 23.63
C GLU A 123 9.67 25.12 22.15
N GLY A 124 8.57 24.62 21.58
CA GLY A 124 8.19 24.84 20.18
C GLY A 124 8.49 23.68 19.22
N ASP A 125 9.24 22.65 19.63
CA ASP A 125 9.47 21.47 18.78
C ASP A 125 8.15 20.73 18.50
N THR A 126 7.80 20.54 17.22
CA THR A 126 6.61 19.77 16.80
C THR A 126 6.90 18.29 16.58
N GLU A 127 8.18 17.92 16.47
CA GLU A 127 8.62 16.56 16.17
C GLU A 127 9.92 16.24 16.91
N LEU A 128 10.03 14.98 17.36
CA LEU A 128 11.24 14.41 17.97
C LEU A 128 11.91 13.49 16.96
N VAL A 129 13.15 13.82 16.58
CA VAL A 129 13.95 13.00 15.67
C VAL A 129 14.86 12.07 16.48
N PHE A 130 14.83 10.78 16.17
CA PHE A 130 15.74 9.76 16.70
C PHE A 130 16.93 9.60 15.75
N PRO A 131 18.13 10.16 16.05
CA PRO A 131 19.20 10.34 15.06
C PRO A 131 19.77 9.04 14.50
N ARG A 132 19.75 7.95 15.28
CA ARG A 132 20.30 6.65 14.85
C ARG A 132 19.42 5.94 13.82
N GLU A 133 18.11 6.19 13.86
CA GLU A 133 17.14 5.48 13.04
C GLU A 133 16.48 6.37 11.98
N GLY A 134 16.70 7.70 12.04
CA GLY A 134 16.04 8.65 11.13
C GLY A 134 14.54 8.82 11.38
N VAL A 135 14.04 8.29 12.49
CA VAL A 135 12.60 8.26 12.83
C VAL A 135 12.17 9.58 13.46
N GLN A 136 11.10 10.18 12.93
CA GLN A 136 10.47 11.40 13.40
C GLN A 136 9.13 11.07 14.06
N VAL A 137 8.99 11.42 15.34
CA VAL A 137 7.76 11.19 16.11
C VAL A 137 7.09 12.52 16.44
N GLN A 138 5.77 12.59 16.30
CA GLN A 138 4.99 13.79 16.60
C GLN A 138 5.04 14.18 18.09
N ILE A 139 5.12 15.49 18.33
CA ILE A 139 5.03 16.13 19.64
C ILE A 139 3.82 17.06 19.64
N LEU A 140 2.94 16.87 20.61
CA LEU A 140 1.80 17.73 20.89
C LEU A 140 2.04 18.50 22.19
N GLU A 141 1.47 19.70 22.26
CA GLU A 141 1.65 20.58 23.41
C GLU A 141 0.84 20.08 24.61
N SER A 142 -0.39 19.62 24.37
CA SER A 142 -1.30 19.12 25.40
C SER A 142 -2.14 17.96 24.85
N LEU A 143 -2.74 17.16 25.75
CA LEU A 143 -3.85 16.26 25.40
C LEU A 143 -5.01 16.99 24.71
N ASP A 144 -5.18 18.28 25.00
CA ASP A 144 -6.20 19.12 24.39
C ASP A 144 -5.99 19.28 22.87
N ASP A 145 -4.75 19.13 22.36
CA ASP A 145 -4.46 19.10 20.91
C ASP A 145 -5.03 17.85 20.22
N ILE A 146 -5.36 16.82 21.00
CA ILE A 146 -6.06 15.64 20.52
C ILE A 146 -7.54 15.80 20.84
N ALA A 147 -7.90 16.03 22.10
CA ALA A 147 -9.30 16.01 22.56
C ALA A 147 -10.14 17.18 22.01
N VAL A 148 -9.61 18.40 22.04
CA VAL A 148 -10.38 19.64 21.85
C VAL A 148 -10.00 20.38 20.57
N SER A 149 -8.72 20.71 20.41
CA SER A 149 -8.12 21.33 19.23
C SER A 149 -7.79 20.24 18.20
N THR A 150 -7.79 20.60 16.92
CA THR A 150 -7.30 19.71 15.85
C THR A 150 -6.47 20.51 14.86
N GLU A 151 -5.83 21.62 15.25
CA GLU A 151 -4.99 22.40 14.32
C GLU A 151 -3.84 21.59 13.69
N LYS A 152 -3.47 20.47 14.32
CA LYS A 152 -2.44 19.54 13.85
C LYS A 152 -3.08 18.26 13.31
N ILE A 153 -2.69 17.88 12.09
CA ILE A 153 -3.02 16.57 11.52
C ILE A 153 -2.28 15.50 12.33
N ILE A 154 -3.04 14.66 13.05
CA ILE A 154 -2.47 13.58 13.85
C ILE A 154 -2.08 12.43 12.92
N ARG A 155 -0.80 12.06 12.97
CA ARG A 155 -0.27 10.92 12.22
C ARG A 155 -0.62 9.62 12.97
N ARG A 156 -1.80 9.07 12.68
CA ARG A 156 -2.40 7.96 13.44
C ARG A 156 -1.56 6.68 13.35
N PHE A 157 -0.90 6.42 12.22
CA PHE A 157 -0.13 5.19 12.01
C PHE A 157 1.31 5.29 12.54
N GLN A 158 1.73 6.43 13.13
CA GLN A 158 2.92 6.46 13.98
C GLN A 158 2.76 5.63 15.26
N TYR A 159 1.52 5.40 15.73
CA TYR A 159 1.23 4.65 16.96
C TYR A 159 1.81 5.25 18.25
N ILE A 160 2.31 6.48 18.19
CA ILE A 160 2.93 7.20 19.32
C ILE A 160 2.73 8.71 19.18
N CYS A 161 2.61 9.38 20.32
CA CYS A 161 2.66 10.83 20.45
C CYS A 161 3.34 11.23 21.77
N PHE A 162 4.22 12.23 21.74
CA PHE A 162 4.76 12.87 22.95
C PHE A 162 3.87 14.03 23.37
N LEU A 163 3.48 14.09 24.64
CA LEU A 163 2.62 15.13 25.21
C LEU A 163 3.45 16.02 26.15
N ARG A 164 3.67 17.27 25.77
CA ARG A 164 4.59 18.18 26.47
C ARG A 164 4.08 18.62 27.84
N ALA A 165 2.84 19.10 27.93
CA ALA A 165 2.25 19.61 29.16
C ALA A 165 2.11 18.53 30.25
N GLU A 166 1.77 17.31 29.84
CA GLU A 166 1.62 16.14 30.71
C GLU A 166 2.94 15.41 30.97
N ARG A 167 3.99 15.73 30.18
CA ARG A 167 5.30 15.05 30.19
C ARG A 167 5.16 13.53 30.11
N ALA A 168 4.24 13.08 29.27
CA ALA A 168 3.86 11.68 29.09
C ALA A 168 3.86 11.31 27.61
N VAL A 169 3.93 10.01 27.33
CA VAL A 169 3.90 9.49 25.96
C VAL A 169 2.60 8.71 25.78
N LEU A 170 1.76 9.13 24.84
CA LEU A 170 0.56 8.39 24.47
C LEU A 170 0.94 7.38 23.37
N LEU A 171 0.79 6.10 23.66
CA LEU A 171 0.99 4.98 22.74
C LEU A 171 -0.36 4.36 22.41
N TRP A 172 -0.55 3.89 21.18
CA TRP A 172 -1.73 3.12 20.82
C TRP A 172 -1.40 2.03 19.81
N HIS A 173 -2.32 1.07 19.65
CA HIS A 173 -2.18 0.01 18.65
C HIS A 173 -3.56 -0.53 18.25
N ASP A 174 -3.62 -1.18 17.09
CA ASP A 174 -4.82 -1.88 16.61
C ASP A 174 -4.97 -3.30 17.17
N ASP A 175 -3.97 -3.77 17.90
CA ASP A 175 -3.91 -5.12 18.49
C ASP A 175 -3.43 -4.99 19.94
N THR A 176 -4.22 -5.54 20.85
CA THR A 176 -3.96 -5.53 22.30
C THR A 176 -2.70 -6.30 22.67
N ARG A 177 -2.27 -7.26 21.84
CA ARG A 177 -1.06 -8.06 22.12
C ARG A 177 0.22 -7.34 21.69
N ALA A 178 0.15 -6.57 20.61
CA ALA A 178 1.30 -5.90 20.03
C ALA A 178 1.72 -4.63 20.80
N ILE A 179 0.82 -4.03 21.59
CA ILE A 179 1.12 -2.81 22.35
C ILE A 179 2.32 -2.96 23.31
N PHE A 180 2.51 -4.15 23.89
CA PHE A 180 3.67 -4.43 24.76
C PHE A 180 4.98 -4.31 24.01
N LYS A 181 5.06 -4.99 22.86
CA LYS A 181 6.25 -4.98 22.01
C LYS A 181 6.53 -3.57 21.49
N HIS A 182 5.48 -2.84 21.11
CA HIS A 182 5.60 -1.44 20.68
C HIS A 182 6.15 -0.54 21.80
N ALA A 183 5.59 -0.63 23.02
CA ALA A 183 6.07 0.13 24.16
C ALA A 183 7.54 -0.19 24.51
N GLU A 184 7.94 -1.47 24.47
CA GLU A 184 9.31 -1.91 24.70
C GLU A 184 10.29 -1.37 23.64
N GLN A 185 9.90 -1.43 22.36
CA GLN A 185 10.68 -0.89 21.25
C GLN A 185 10.88 0.63 21.43
N MET A 186 9.80 1.36 21.71
CA MET A 186 9.88 2.81 21.92
C MET A 186 10.70 3.17 23.16
N ASN A 187 10.58 2.40 24.25
CA ASN A 187 11.43 2.57 25.43
C ASN A 187 12.92 2.41 25.09
N THR A 188 13.26 1.42 24.26
CA THR A 188 14.63 1.18 23.80
C THR A 188 15.14 2.33 22.91
N LYS A 189 14.30 2.86 22.02
CA LYS A 189 14.64 4.04 21.19
C LYS A 189 14.85 5.30 22.02
N MET A 190 14.00 5.53 23.03
CA MET A 190 14.16 6.63 23.98
C MET A 190 15.46 6.49 24.79
N MET A 191 15.83 5.29 25.22
CA MET A 191 17.11 5.04 25.88
C MET A 191 18.31 5.28 24.96
N SER A 192 18.24 4.85 23.70
CA SER A 192 19.34 5.04 22.75
C SER A 192 19.58 6.52 22.44
N LEU A 193 18.52 7.34 22.43
CA LEU A 193 18.60 8.79 22.35
C LEU A 193 19.40 9.39 23.52
N LEU A 194 19.15 8.93 24.74
CA LEU A 194 19.88 9.37 25.94
C LEU A 194 21.34 8.91 25.93
N TRP A 195 21.62 7.64 25.60
CA TRP A 195 22.98 7.11 25.54
C TRP A 195 23.84 7.76 24.44
N GLY A 196 23.22 8.22 23.36
CA GLY A 196 23.92 8.98 22.31
C GLY A 196 24.49 10.31 22.80
N GLN A 197 23.90 10.90 23.84
CA GLN A 197 24.36 12.16 24.43
C GLN A 197 25.54 11.97 25.39
N ASP A 198 25.63 10.85 26.11
CA ASP A 198 26.75 10.61 27.05
C ASP A 198 28.11 10.42 26.35
N LEU A 199 28.11 10.12 25.04
CA LEU A 199 29.32 10.08 24.19
C LEU A 199 29.60 11.39 23.45
N THR A 200 28.70 12.37 23.51
CA THR A 200 28.84 13.68 22.85
C THR A 200 28.49 14.79 23.83
N GLY A 201 29.35 14.98 24.83
CA GLY A 201 29.25 16.12 25.74
C GLY A 201 29.19 17.45 24.98
N ARG A 202 28.06 18.15 25.13
CA ARG A 202 27.84 19.59 24.82
C ARG A 202 28.33 20.08 23.45
N LEU A 203 27.50 19.91 22.42
CA LEU A 203 27.42 20.88 21.32
C LEU A 203 25.95 21.04 20.89
N HIS A 204 25.23 21.98 21.53
CA HIS A 204 24.29 22.79 20.76
C HIS A 204 25.15 23.69 19.87
N PRO A 205 24.82 23.80 18.58
CA PRO A 205 24.88 25.09 17.94
C PRO A 205 23.47 25.42 17.43
N SER A 206 22.84 26.35 18.14
CA SER A 206 22.00 27.34 17.49
C SER A 206 22.79 27.90 16.30
N SER A 207 22.27 27.74 15.09
CA SER A 207 22.48 28.64 13.95
C SER A 207 23.76 29.49 13.95
N ALA A 208 24.91 28.92 13.59
CA ALA A 208 26.03 29.60 12.89
C ALA A 208 27.24 28.65 12.68
N GLY A 209 27.67 28.52 11.41
CA GLY A 209 29.06 28.20 10.98
C GLY A 209 29.74 26.94 11.54
N PHE A 210 29.81 25.86 10.75
CA PHE A 210 30.67 24.71 11.06
C PHE A 210 32.13 24.96 10.65
N GLY A 211 33.01 25.03 11.63
CA GLY A 211 34.46 24.85 11.50
C GLY A 211 34.88 23.45 11.98
N LEU A 212 35.87 22.88 11.29
CA LEU A 212 36.47 21.55 11.49
C LEU A 212 37.26 21.41 12.81
N VAL A 213 37.36 20.18 13.34
CA VAL A 213 38.60 19.44 13.79
C VAL A 213 38.24 18.14 14.58
N PRO A 214 39.09 17.07 14.56
CA PRO A 214 38.68 15.67 14.75
C PRO A 214 39.24 14.98 16.02
N TYR A 215 38.75 13.77 16.36
CA TYR A 215 39.54 12.84 17.18
C TYR A 215 39.29 11.35 16.86
N ARG A 216 40.40 10.61 16.75
CA ARG A 216 40.55 9.16 16.55
C ARG A 216 40.85 8.47 17.90
N SER A 217 40.31 7.27 18.11
CA SER A 217 40.97 6.17 18.89
C SER A 217 40.15 4.89 18.71
N SER A 218 40.51 3.98 17.80
CA SER A 218 41.42 2.81 17.96
C SER A 218 40.89 1.65 18.81
N VAL A 219 40.48 0.58 18.10
CA VAL A 219 40.83 -0.84 18.28
C VAL A 219 40.80 -1.46 19.70
N CYS A 220 39.95 -2.49 19.87
CA CYS A 220 40.43 -3.80 20.34
C CYS A 220 39.51 -4.96 19.92
N SER A 221 40.16 -5.96 19.33
CA SER A 221 39.66 -7.25 18.89
C SER A 221 39.54 -8.22 20.08
N MET A 222 38.53 -9.09 20.06
CA MET A 222 38.48 -10.32 20.84
C MET A 222 37.91 -11.43 19.96
N GLN A 223 38.79 -12.28 19.44
CA GLN A 223 38.45 -13.58 18.85
C GLN A 223 38.33 -14.63 19.97
N ASN A 224 37.40 -15.56 19.83
CA ASN A 224 37.65 -16.96 20.19
C ASN A 224 36.77 -17.92 19.38
N ALA A 225 37.45 -18.96 18.88
CA ALA A 225 36.97 -20.10 18.10
C ALA A 225 36.12 -21.06 18.94
N SER A 226 35.25 -21.93 18.41
CA SER A 226 35.67 -23.16 17.70
C SER A 226 34.49 -23.87 16.99
N ALA A 227 34.87 -24.70 16.02
CA ALA A 227 34.08 -25.34 14.99
C ALA A 227 33.24 -26.57 15.43
N SER A 228 32.18 -26.84 14.66
CA SER A 228 31.84 -28.19 14.20
C SER A 228 31.14 -28.11 12.83
N GLN A 229 31.73 -28.76 11.83
CA GLN A 229 31.40 -28.75 10.41
C GLN A 229 30.26 -29.72 10.05
N LEU A 230 29.39 -29.33 9.11
CA LEU A 230 28.78 -30.23 8.10
C LEU A 230 28.57 -29.45 6.77
N PRO A 231 28.57 -30.13 5.60
CA PRO A 231 29.06 -29.55 4.35
C PRO A 231 27.99 -29.40 3.26
N TRP A 232 27.88 -28.21 2.66
CA TRP A 232 27.66 -28.06 1.21
C TRP A 232 28.07 -26.65 0.76
N LYS A 233 28.97 -26.59 -0.23
CA LYS A 233 29.56 -25.36 -0.79
C LYS A 233 28.68 -24.84 -1.92
N VAL A 234 28.22 -23.59 -1.80
CA VAL A 234 27.84 -22.73 -2.93
C VAL A 234 28.83 -21.56 -2.91
N GLY A 235 29.44 -21.28 -4.07
CA GLY A 235 30.55 -20.34 -4.21
C GLY A 235 30.18 -18.90 -3.83
N SER A 236 30.94 -18.33 -2.90
CA SER A 236 30.93 -16.91 -2.57
C SER A 236 31.65 -16.13 -3.67
N PHE A 237 30.95 -15.18 -4.29
CA PHE A 237 31.55 -14.11 -5.07
C PHE A 237 32.16 -13.07 -4.12
N SER A 238 33.41 -12.71 -4.40
CA SER A 238 34.25 -11.77 -3.65
C SER A 238 33.67 -10.36 -3.61
N ALA A 239 33.56 -9.79 -2.41
CA ALA A 239 33.34 -8.38 -2.18
C ALA A 239 34.51 -7.55 -2.73
N SER A 240 34.22 -6.66 -3.69
CA SER A 240 35.17 -5.67 -4.18
C SER A 240 35.30 -4.51 -3.19
N THR A 241 36.57 -4.23 -2.87
CA THR A 241 37.15 -3.12 -2.10
C THR A 241 36.36 -1.81 -2.14
N ILE A 242 36.05 -1.28 -0.94
CA ILE A 242 35.49 0.06 -0.72
C ILE A 242 36.62 1.08 -0.92
N GLU A 243 36.46 1.98 -1.89
CA GLU A 243 37.28 3.19 -2.02
C GLU A 243 36.88 4.21 -0.93
N GLU A 244 37.88 4.85 -0.31
CA GLU A 244 37.71 5.91 0.69
C GLU A 244 36.93 7.12 0.13
N PRO A 245 36.08 7.78 0.94
CA PRO A 245 35.26 8.90 0.49
C PRO A 245 36.11 10.16 0.32
N LYS A 246 36.06 10.77 -0.87
CA LYS A 246 36.56 12.13 -1.10
C LYS A 246 35.65 13.15 -0.42
N GLU A 247 36.25 14.15 0.24
CA GLU A 247 35.55 15.24 0.94
C GLU A 247 34.52 15.95 0.05
N PRO A 248 33.32 16.29 0.56
CA PRO A 248 32.28 16.96 -0.20
C PRO A 248 32.58 18.45 -0.35
N VAL A 249 32.71 18.91 -1.59
CA VAL A 249 32.74 20.33 -1.94
C VAL A 249 31.31 20.88 -1.82
N ILE A 250 31.07 21.74 -0.82
CA ILE A 250 29.79 22.43 -0.64
C ILE A 250 29.60 23.43 -1.78
N LYS A 251 28.73 23.10 -2.73
CA LYS A 251 28.17 24.06 -3.69
C LYS A 251 26.77 24.41 -3.22
N ASN A 252 26.43 25.70 -3.16
CA ASN A 252 25.05 26.15 -3.00
C ASN A 252 24.18 25.53 -4.12
N VAL A 253 23.07 24.88 -3.76
CA VAL A 253 22.22 24.11 -4.69
C VAL A 253 20.89 24.82 -4.87
N ASP A 254 20.69 25.35 -6.08
CA ASP A 254 19.41 25.78 -6.65
C ASP A 254 18.44 24.60 -6.80
N ILE A 255 17.15 24.87 -6.57
CA ILE A 255 16.03 23.93 -6.77
C ILE A 255 15.97 23.41 -8.23
N GLU A 256 16.47 24.18 -9.19
CA GLU A 256 16.62 23.76 -10.60
C GLU A 256 17.55 22.55 -10.80
N LYS A 257 18.38 22.16 -9.81
CA LYS A 257 19.29 21.01 -9.95
C LYS A 257 18.63 19.63 -9.73
N ALA A 258 17.47 19.53 -9.10
CA ALA A 258 16.76 18.24 -8.97
C ALA A 258 16.29 17.72 -10.33
N SER A 259 15.75 18.60 -11.17
CA SER A 259 15.44 18.28 -12.57
C SER A 259 16.70 17.90 -13.36
N VAL A 260 17.87 18.47 -13.02
CA VAL A 260 19.14 18.14 -13.70
C VAL A 260 19.54 16.67 -13.51
N GLU A 261 19.36 16.06 -12.33
CA GLU A 261 19.67 14.63 -12.14
C GLU A 261 18.73 13.74 -12.96
N SER A 262 17.41 13.99 -12.91
CA SER A 262 16.45 13.20 -13.68
C SER A 262 16.64 13.36 -15.18
N LEU A 263 16.84 14.59 -15.66
CA LEU A 263 17.13 14.89 -17.06
C LEU A 263 18.52 14.38 -17.49
N SER A 264 19.45 14.17 -16.55
CA SER A 264 20.76 13.57 -16.83
C SER A 264 20.72 12.05 -16.96
N ARG A 265 19.62 11.38 -16.57
CA ARG A 265 19.51 9.93 -16.73
C ARG A 265 19.62 9.56 -18.22
N PRO A 266 20.49 8.60 -18.59
CA PRO A 266 20.72 8.29 -19.99
C PRO A 266 19.49 7.65 -20.63
N THR A 267 19.21 8.04 -21.88
CA THR A 267 18.29 7.32 -22.75
C THR A 267 19.04 6.18 -23.42
N VAL A 268 18.64 4.95 -23.12
CA VAL A 268 19.23 3.73 -23.69
C VAL A 268 18.44 3.37 -24.95
N TYR A 269 19.12 2.99 -26.04
CA TYR A 269 18.49 2.64 -27.32
C TYR A 269 18.67 1.16 -27.71
N THR A 270 19.14 0.36 -26.76
CA THR A 270 19.48 -1.05 -26.98
C THR A 270 18.25 -1.87 -27.38
N SER A 271 17.10 -1.65 -26.75
CA SER A 271 15.83 -2.30 -27.16
C SER A 271 15.46 -1.95 -28.60
N SER A 272 15.59 -0.68 -29.01
CA SER A 272 15.31 -0.26 -30.39
C SER A 272 16.20 -0.96 -31.41
N VAL A 273 17.47 -1.21 -31.07
CA VAL A 273 18.38 -2.00 -31.91
C VAL A 273 17.93 -3.45 -32.01
N TYR A 274 17.54 -4.08 -30.90
CA TYR A 274 17.03 -5.45 -30.89
C TYR A 274 15.77 -5.60 -31.75
N THR A 275 14.82 -4.66 -31.61
CA THR A 275 13.61 -4.62 -32.42
C THR A 275 13.93 -4.40 -33.90
N GLY A 276 14.90 -3.53 -34.23
CA GLY A 276 15.36 -3.34 -35.60
C GLY A 276 15.95 -4.61 -36.22
N VAL A 277 16.77 -5.35 -35.46
CA VAL A 277 17.32 -6.65 -35.89
C VAL A 277 16.22 -7.70 -36.06
N ALA A 278 15.25 -7.75 -35.15
CA ALA A 278 14.11 -8.65 -35.25
C ALA A 278 13.29 -8.38 -36.53
N ILE A 279 12.98 -7.11 -36.83
CA ILE A 279 12.28 -6.71 -38.06
C ILE A 279 13.10 -7.06 -39.30
N PHE A 280 14.42 -6.87 -39.26
CA PHE A 280 15.32 -7.23 -40.36
C PHE A 280 15.31 -8.74 -40.64
N ILE A 281 15.47 -9.57 -39.61
CA ILE A 281 15.43 -11.04 -39.72
C ILE A 281 14.05 -11.50 -40.23
N MET A 282 12.97 -10.96 -39.66
CA MET A 282 11.60 -11.24 -40.09
C MET A 282 11.40 -10.90 -41.58
N THR A 283 11.87 -9.73 -42.02
CA THR A 283 11.75 -9.28 -43.40
C THR A 283 12.46 -10.24 -44.36
N ILE A 284 13.68 -10.70 -44.02
CA ILE A 284 14.42 -11.65 -44.86
C ILE A 284 13.73 -13.02 -44.91
N LEU A 285 13.41 -13.58 -43.74
CA LEU A 285 12.92 -14.95 -43.65
C LEU A 285 11.46 -15.08 -44.10
N LEU A 286 10.59 -14.19 -43.62
CA LEU A 286 9.16 -14.24 -43.91
C LEU A 286 8.87 -13.62 -45.28
N PHE A 287 9.20 -12.34 -45.49
CA PHE A 287 8.86 -11.66 -46.74
C PHE A 287 9.75 -12.10 -47.89
N GLY A 288 11.08 -12.13 -47.69
CA GLY A 288 12.01 -12.58 -48.71
C GLY A 288 11.79 -14.03 -49.13
N GLY A 289 11.65 -14.94 -48.16
CA GLY A 289 11.37 -16.36 -48.41
C GLY A 289 10.03 -16.60 -49.09
N ALA A 290 8.95 -16.00 -48.58
CA ALA A 290 7.62 -16.18 -49.17
C ALA A 290 7.50 -15.56 -50.57
N LEU A 291 7.98 -14.31 -50.75
CA LEU A 291 7.95 -13.65 -52.05
C LEU A 291 8.81 -14.40 -53.07
N ARG A 292 9.99 -14.89 -52.69
CA ARG A 292 10.82 -15.72 -53.58
C ARG A 292 10.04 -16.94 -54.07
N THR A 293 9.39 -17.67 -53.16
CA THR A 293 8.62 -18.87 -53.52
C THR A 293 7.46 -18.49 -54.46
N LEU A 294 6.72 -17.43 -54.16
CA LEU A 294 5.62 -16.97 -55.03
C LEU A 294 6.12 -16.59 -56.43
N VAL A 295 7.22 -15.85 -56.53
CA VAL A 295 7.80 -15.42 -57.81
C VAL A 295 8.31 -16.61 -58.62
N VAL A 296 9.02 -17.55 -58.00
CA VAL A 296 9.56 -18.73 -58.70
C VAL A 296 8.44 -19.62 -59.22
N GLU A 297 7.43 -19.93 -58.39
CA GLU A 297 6.31 -20.78 -58.80
C GLU A 297 5.48 -20.13 -59.91
N SER A 298 5.18 -18.83 -59.81
CA SER A 298 4.46 -18.10 -60.86
C SER A 298 5.27 -17.96 -62.16
N ALA A 299 6.60 -17.92 -62.08
CA ALA A 299 7.46 -17.90 -63.28
C ALA A 299 7.51 -19.26 -63.99
N ILE A 300 7.42 -20.36 -63.25
CA ILE A 300 7.48 -21.72 -63.80
C ILE A 300 6.21 -22.08 -64.57
N ASP A 301 5.04 -21.73 -64.05
CA ASP A 301 3.76 -22.17 -64.62
C ASP A 301 2.93 -21.06 -65.29
N GLY A 302 3.40 -19.81 -65.22
CA GLY A 302 2.75 -18.64 -65.80
C GLY A 302 1.47 -18.17 -65.09
N GLN A 303 1.12 -18.76 -63.93
CA GLN A 303 -0.08 -18.42 -63.18
C GLN A 303 0.22 -17.30 -62.17
N TYR A 304 -0.02 -16.05 -62.57
CA TYR A 304 0.23 -14.87 -61.72
C TYR A 304 -0.79 -14.64 -60.61
N ILE A 305 -1.91 -15.38 -60.57
CA ILE A 305 -2.92 -15.25 -59.51
C ILE A 305 -2.36 -15.55 -58.12
N ARG A 306 -1.31 -16.38 -58.01
CA ARG A 306 -0.63 -16.67 -56.73
C ARG A 306 -0.02 -15.43 -56.07
N MET A 307 0.34 -14.41 -56.85
CA MET A 307 0.88 -13.16 -56.33
C MET A 307 -0.10 -12.43 -55.41
N ALA A 308 -1.41 -12.72 -55.50
CA ALA A 308 -2.41 -12.20 -54.56
C ALA A 308 -2.12 -12.61 -53.10
N LEU A 309 -1.43 -13.75 -52.86
CA LEU A 309 -1.02 -14.16 -51.52
C LEU A 309 -0.01 -13.20 -50.89
N ALA A 310 0.69 -12.37 -51.66
CA ALA A 310 1.58 -11.36 -51.09
C ALA A 310 0.84 -10.35 -50.19
N LEU A 311 -0.46 -10.15 -50.41
CA LEU A 311 -1.31 -9.27 -49.60
C LEU A 311 -1.49 -9.77 -48.16
N THR A 312 -1.29 -11.07 -47.89
CA THR A 312 -1.40 -11.61 -46.54
C THR A 312 -0.13 -11.40 -45.72
N LEU A 313 1.01 -11.12 -46.38
CA LEU A 313 2.32 -10.99 -45.74
C LEU A 313 2.35 -9.90 -44.65
N PRO A 314 1.84 -8.68 -44.86
CA PRO A 314 1.83 -7.67 -43.79
C PRO A 314 1.09 -8.13 -42.53
N PHE A 315 -0.04 -8.82 -42.71
CA PHE A 315 -0.83 -9.36 -41.60
C PHE A 315 -0.08 -10.49 -40.87
N SER A 316 0.52 -11.42 -41.61
CA SER A 316 1.37 -12.47 -41.03
C SER A 316 2.60 -11.90 -40.33
N GLY A 317 3.20 -10.83 -40.88
CA GLY A 317 4.33 -10.13 -40.28
C GLY A 317 3.98 -9.47 -38.96
N PHE A 318 2.81 -8.82 -38.86
CA PHE A 318 2.34 -8.25 -37.60
C PHE A 318 2.19 -9.31 -36.51
N LEU A 319 1.58 -10.46 -36.83
CA LEU A 319 1.45 -11.57 -35.87
C LEU A 319 2.79 -12.21 -35.52
N ALA A 320 3.71 -12.30 -36.47
CA ALA A 320 5.02 -12.91 -36.27
C ALA A 320 6.01 -12.01 -35.51
N LEU A 321 5.83 -10.69 -35.56
CA LEU A 321 6.77 -9.71 -35.01
C LEU A 321 7.11 -9.99 -33.55
N PHE A 322 6.11 -10.28 -32.73
CA PHE A 322 6.30 -10.62 -31.32
C PHE A 322 7.29 -11.77 -31.14
N PHE A 323 7.13 -12.87 -31.88
CA PHE A 323 8.02 -14.03 -31.79
C PHE A 323 9.46 -13.71 -32.20
N PHE A 324 9.64 -12.92 -33.27
CA PHE A 324 10.98 -12.49 -33.69
C PHE A 324 11.65 -11.59 -32.66
N VAL A 325 10.91 -10.66 -32.05
CA VAL A 325 11.43 -9.80 -30.98
C VAL A 325 11.84 -10.63 -29.77
N ILE A 326 11.03 -11.59 -29.33
CA ILE A 326 11.38 -12.49 -28.22
C ILE A 326 12.63 -13.30 -28.54
N ILE A 327 12.73 -13.92 -29.72
CA ILE A 327 13.91 -14.70 -30.11
C ILE A 327 15.19 -13.85 -30.08
N VAL A 328 15.17 -12.66 -30.67
CA VAL A 328 16.34 -11.78 -30.68
C VAL A 328 16.68 -11.32 -29.25
N THR A 329 15.67 -10.97 -28.45
CA THR A 329 15.86 -10.51 -27.07
C THR A 329 16.45 -11.63 -26.21
N ASP A 330 15.97 -12.87 -26.33
CA ASP A 330 16.48 -14.02 -25.58
C ASP A 330 17.92 -14.37 -25.97
N LEU A 331 18.25 -14.31 -27.27
CA LEU A 331 19.63 -14.45 -27.73
C LEU A 331 20.53 -13.35 -27.15
N CYS A 332 20.04 -12.10 -27.15
CA CYS A 332 20.75 -10.98 -26.55
C CYS A 332 20.85 -11.08 -25.02
N GLN A 333 19.91 -11.71 -24.34
CA GLN A 333 20.03 -12.02 -22.90
C GLN A 333 21.15 -13.05 -22.64
N LEU A 334 21.34 -14.00 -23.57
CA LEU A 334 22.33 -15.06 -23.43
C LEU A 334 23.78 -14.59 -23.67
N VAL A 335 24.00 -13.71 -24.65
CA VAL A 335 25.36 -13.26 -25.04
C VAL A 335 25.60 -11.75 -24.91
N GLY A 336 24.56 -10.95 -24.72
CA GLY A 336 24.62 -9.49 -24.77
C GLY A 336 24.89 -8.83 -23.42
N PRO A 337 25.05 -7.49 -23.41
CA PRO A 337 25.34 -6.73 -22.20
C PRO A 337 24.12 -6.66 -21.28
N VAL A 338 24.26 -7.16 -20.05
CA VAL A 338 23.20 -7.12 -19.01
C VAL A 338 23.31 -5.93 -18.05
N ARG A 339 24.38 -5.11 -18.17
CA ARG A 339 24.66 -4.00 -17.25
C ARG A 339 23.51 -3.00 -17.16
N SER A 340 22.79 -2.80 -18.26
CA SER A 340 21.63 -1.90 -18.36
C SER A 340 20.54 -2.22 -17.33
N THR A 341 20.39 -3.48 -16.91
CA THR A 341 19.41 -3.90 -15.89
C THR A 341 19.82 -3.56 -14.45
N THR A 342 21.06 -3.10 -14.23
CA THR A 342 21.59 -2.73 -12.91
C THR A 342 21.85 -1.23 -12.75
N SER A 343 21.61 -0.46 -13.81
CA SER A 343 21.81 1.00 -13.86
C SER A 343 20.50 1.72 -14.11
N ASN A 344 20.38 2.94 -13.60
CA ASN A 344 19.21 3.78 -13.87
C ASN A 344 19.28 4.36 -15.29
N SER A 345 18.14 4.41 -15.95
CA SER A 345 17.92 5.07 -17.25
C SER A 345 16.67 5.94 -17.18
N ARG A 346 16.31 6.63 -18.26
CA ARG A 346 15.10 7.46 -18.34
C ARG A 346 13.82 6.70 -17.96
N PHE A 347 13.69 5.45 -18.43
CA PHE A 347 12.49 4.61 -18.27
C PHE A 347 12.67 3.49 -17.22
N TYR A 348 13.83 3.42 -16.55
CA TYR A 348 14.15 2.32 -15.64
C TYR A 348 14.90 2.78 -14.39
N SER A 349 14.46 2.34 -13.22
CA SER A 349 15.11 2.54 -11.92
C SER A 349 15.54 1.20 -11.32
N ALA A 350 16.82 0.88 -11.49
CA ALA A 350 17.45 -0.30 -10.90
C ALA A 350 17.86 -0.08 -9.44
N LYS A 351 18.26 1.15 -9.12
CA LYS A 351 18.76 1.56 -7.80
C LYS A 351 17.75 2.49 -7.12
N PRO A 352 17.57 2.37 -5.80
CA PRO A 352 16.68 3.26 -5.07
C PRO A 352 17.24 4.70 -5.08
N PRO A 353 16.38 5.73 -5.09
CA PRO A 353 16.84 7.10 -4.97
C PRO A 353 17.43 7.37 -3.58
N SER A 354 18.33 8.36 -3.51
CA SER A 354 18.98 8.75 -2.25
C SER A 354 18.05 9.63 -1.40
N LEU A 355 17.68 9.15 -0.21
CA LEU A 355 16.84 9.89 0.73
C LEU A 355 17.55 11.16 1.23
N ASP A 356 18.83 11.05 1.61
CA ASP A 356 19.62 12.17 2.12
C ASP A 356 19.71 13.31 1.11
N GLU A 357 19.92 12.97 -0.16
CA GLU A 357 19.97 13.93 -1.26
C GLU A 357 18.63 14.64 -1.46
N ALA A 358 17.53 13.90 -1.37
CA ALA A 358 16.19 14.47 -1.49
C ALA A 358 15.91 15.47 -0.35
N PHE A 359 16.15 15.08 0.91
CA PHE A 359 15.94 15.96 2.06
C PHE A 359 16.85 17.19 2.02
N GLN A 360 18.12 17.05 1.63
CA GLN A 360 19.03 18.19 1.44
C GLN A 360 18.54 19.17 0.36
N ARG A 361 17.76 18.69 -0.61
CA ARG A 361 17.16 19.50 -1.68
C ARG A 361 15.78 20.07 -1.32
N GLY A 362 15.35 19.95 -0.06
CA GLY A 362 14.06 20.48 0.40
C GLY A 362 12.88 19.57 0.07
N PHE A 363 13.10 18.25 -0.04
CA PHE A 363 12.01 17.29 -0.12
C PHE A 363 11.16 17.34 1.15
N HIS A 364 9.88 17.62 0.96
CA HIS A 364 8.86 17.49 1.99
C HIS A 364 7.91 16.36 1.55
N PRO A 365 7.79 15.27 2.32
CA PRO A 365 6.95 14.14 1.93
C PRO A 365 5.48 14.57 1.73
N PRO A 366 4.92 14.42 0.52
CA PRO A 366 3.54 14.83 0.23
C PRO A 366 2.51 13.86 0.81
N HIS A 367 1.23 14.23 0.78
CA HIS A 367 0.15 13.30 1.10
C HIS A 367 0.03 12.23 0.02
N ILE A 368 0.06 10.95 0.41
CA ILE A 368 -0.12 9.81 -0.51
C ILE A 368 -1.46 9.13 -0.24
N THR A 369 -2.25 8.92 -1.28
CA THR A 369 -3.48 8.13 -1.19
C THR A 369 -3.26 6.73 -1.75
N ILE A 370 -3.53 5.72 -0.94
CA ILE A 370 -3.48 4.32 -1.39
C ILE A 370 -4.86 3.95 -1.91
N GLN A 371 -4.99 3.89 -3.23
CA GLN A 371 -6.24 3.53 -3.89
C GLN A 371 -6.31 2.02 -4.10
N MET A 372 -7.33 1.38 -3.53
CA MET A 372 -7.48 -0.07 -3.57
C MET A 372 -8.88 -0.47 -4.06
N PRO A 373 -9.03 -0.91 -5.32
CA PRO A 373 -10.27 -1.47 -5.82
C PRO A 373 -10.58 -2.83 -5.18
N VAL A 374 -11.81 -3.00 -4.69
CA VAL A 374 -12.30 -4.22 -4.04
C VAL A 374 -13.66 -4.60 -4.63
N TYR A 375 -13.92 -5.90 -4.74
CA TYR A 375 -15.20 -6.48 -5.10
C TYR A 375 -15.59 -7.55 -4.06
N LYS A 376 -15.43 -8.83 -4.39
CA LYS A 376 -15.92 -9.97 -3.59
C LYS A 376 -14.83 -10.68 -2.80
N GLU A 377 -13.65 -10.09 -2.68
CA GLU A 377 -12.50 -10.69 -2.03
C GLU A 377 -12.73 -10.87 -0.53
N SER A 378 -12.20 -11.96 0.03
CA SER A 378 -12.41 -12.27 1.45
C SER A 378 -11.74 -11.23 2.34
N LEU A 379 -12.48 -10.72 3.33
CA LEU A 379 -11.93 -9.82 4.35
C LEU A 379 -10.76 -10.47 5.08
N GLN A 380 -10.88 -11.75 5.44
CA GLN A 380 -9.90 -12.46 6.25
C GLN A 380 -8.66 -12.88 5.46
N ALA A 381 -8.87 -13.50 4.30
CA ALA A 381 -7.78 -14.11 3.54
C ALA A 381 -7.03 -13.10 2.64
N VAL A 382 -7.73 -12.08 2.16
CA VAL A 382 -7.21 -11.16 1.13
C VAL A 382 -7.00 -9.77 1.72
N LEU A 383 -8.10 -9.10 2.13
CA LEU A 383 -8.04 -7.67 2.50
C LEU A 383 -7.20 -7.41 3.75
N ARG A 384 -7.41 -8.18 4.82
CA ARG A 384 -6.70 -8.00 6.11
C ARG A 384 -5.18 -8.00 5.96
N PRO A 385 -4.55 -9.04 5.40
CA PRO A 385 -3.10 -9.03 5.29
C PRO A 385 -2.58 -8.00 4.28
N THR A 386 -3.38 -7.57 3.28
CA THR A 386 -3.00 -6.48 2.36
C THR A 386 -2.95 -5.16 3.11
N ILE A 387 -4.03 -4.84 3.81
CA ILE A 387 -4.14 -3.64 4.65
C ILE A 387 -3.08 -3.64 5.75
N GLN A 388 -2.72 -4.79 6.33
CA GLN A 388 -1.65 -4.86 7.31
C GLN A 388 -0.29 -4.47 6.72
N SER A 389 0.04 -4.94 5.51
CA SER A 389 1.28 -4.54 4.82
C SER A 389 1.28 -3.05 4.45
N LEU A 390 0.13 -2.52 4.00
CA LEU A 390 -0.05 -1.09 3.72
C LEU A 390 0.13 -0.25 4.98
N LYS A 391 -0.41 -0.68 6.13
CA LYS A 391 -0.28 0.05 7.40
C LYS A 391 1.16 0.09 7.90
N GLN A 392 1.94 -0.96 7.68
CA GLN A 392 3.39 -0.92 7.95
C GLN A 392 4.07 0.13 7.07
N ALA A 393 3.72 0.18 5.78
CA ALA A 393 4.29 1.17 4.88
C ALA A 393 3.88 2.61 5.21
N ILE A 394 2.62 2.83 5.59
CA ILE A 394 2.13 4.13 6.06
C ILE A 394 2.83 4.53 7.35
N SER A 395 2.97 3.62 8.31
CA SER A 395 3.67 3.88 9.57
C SER A 395 5.09 4.35 9.30
N HIS A 396 5.84 3.64 8.46
CA HIS A 396 7.19 4.05 8.05
C HIS A 396 7.18 5.44 7.38
N TYR A 397 6.23 5.71 6.49
CA TYR A 397 6.14 7.00 5.80
C TYR A 397 5.81 8.17 6.73
N GLU A 398 4.88 7.97 7.66
CA GLU A 398 4.53 8.97 8.67
C GLU A 398 5.67 9.24 9.64
N LEU A 399 6.45 8.21 9.99
CA LEU A 399 7.68 8.36 10.77
C LEU A 399 8.78 9.13 10.03
N HIS A 400 8.63 9.42 8.75
CA HIS A 400 9.54 10.28 7.98
C HIS A 400 8.92 11.63 7.62
N GLY A 401 7.83 12.01 8.29
CA GLY A 401 7.17 13.32 8.14
C GLY A 401 6.00 13.33 7.15
N GLY A 402 5.78 12.26 6.40
CA GLY A 402 4.68 12.14 5.45
C GLY A 402 3.32 11.91 6.07
N THR A 403 2.29 11.90 5.24
CA THR A 403 0.92 11.53 5.62
C THR A 403 0.31 10.66 4.52
N ALA A 404 -0.52 9.69 4.89
CA ALA A 404 -1.20 8.87 3.89
C ALA A 404 -2.57 8.39 4.38
N ASN A 405 -3.47 8.12 3.44
CA ASN A 405 -4.77 7.49 3.69
C ASN A 405 -4.95 6.26 2.80
N ILE A 406 -5.80 5.33 3.24
CA ILE A 406 -6.27 4.22 2.41
C ILE A 406 -7.67 4.57 1.92
N PHE A 407 -7.83 4.58 0.60
CA PHE A 407 -9.09 4.81 -0.09
C PHE A 407 -9.53 3.54 -0.83
N VAL A 408 -10.52 2.85 -0.27
CA VAL A 408 -11.05 1.61 -0.84
C VAL A 408 -12.23 1.91 -1.76
N ASN A 409 -12.13 1.45 -3.01
CA ASN A 409 -13.24 1.49 -3.96
C ASN A 409 -13.98 0.13 -3.86
N ASP A 410 -14.84 -0.02 -2.84
CA ASP A 410 -15.48 -1.30 -2.52
C ASP A 410 -16.78 -1.50 -3.31
N ASP A 411 -16.64 -2.08 -4.50
CA ASP A 411 -17.73 -2.39 -5.41
C ASP A 411 -18.62 -3.56 -4.95
N GLY A 412 -18.19 -4.26 -3.89
CA GLY A 412 -18.86 -5.41 -3.31
C GLY A 412 -19.70 -5.09 -2.08
N MET A 413 -19.48 -3.96 -1.40
CA MET A 413 -20.14 -3.62 -0.13
C MET A 413 -21.68 -3.65 -0.20
N GLN A 414 -22.27 -3.26 -1.35
CA GLN A 414 -23.72 -3.30 -1.56
C GLN A 414 -24.23 -4.65 -2.12
N ILE A 415 -23.33 -5.59 -2.45
CA ILE A 415 -23.66 -6.87 -3.10
C ILE A 415 -23.48 -8.05 -2.16
N VAL A 416 -22.45 -8.04 -1.33
CA VAL A 416 -22.18 -9.14 -0.39
C VAL A 416 -23.27 -9.21 0.68
N ASP A 417 -23.37 -10.36 1.33
CA ASP A 417 -24.35 -10.57 2.41
C ASP A 417 -24.23 -9.48 3.48
N SER A 418 -25.37 -9.05 4.03
CA SER A 418 -25.43 -7.93 4.98
C SER A 418 -24.52 -8.12 6.20
N ALA A 419 -24.35 -9.36 6.68
CA ALA A 419 -23.44 -9.69 7.78
C ALA A 419 -21.96 -9.48 7.40
N LEU A 420 -21.56 -9.86 6.18
CA LEU A 420 -20.19 -9.65 5.67
C LEU A 420 -19.94 -8.16 5.38
N ALA A 421 -20.93 -7.46 4.84
CA ALA A 421 -20.85 -6.02 4.61
C ALA A 421 -20.63 -5.28 5.94
N GLU A 422 -21.38 -5.64 7.00
CA GLU A 422 -21.22 -5.01 8.31
C GLU A 422 -19.85 -5.33 8.93
N GLU A 423 -19.36 -6.57 8.82
CA GLU A 423 -18.00 -6.93 9.27
C GLU A 423 -16.92 -6.11 8.54
N ARG A 424 -17.08 -5.90 7.22
CA ARG A 424 -16.16 -5.05 6.43
C ARG A 424 -16.25 -3.59 6.85
N LYS A 425 -17.44 -3.03 7.05
CA LYS A 425 -17.64 -1.64 7.52
C LYS A 425 -16.98 -1.40 8.87
N GLU A 426 -17.21 -2.32 9.82
CA GLU A 426 -16.57 -2.28 11.13
C GLU A 426 -15.05 -2.35 11.00
N TYR A 427 -14.52 -3.24 10.17
CA TYR A 427 -13.09 -3.35 9.94
C TYR A 427 -12.50 -2.07 9.30
N TYR A 428 -13.15 -1.48 8.30
CA TYR A 428 -12.69 -0.24 7.67
C TYR A 428 -12.68 0.93 8.65
N ARG A 429 -13.74 1.11 9.45
CA ARG A 429 -13.80 2.11 10.52
C ARG A 429 -12.64 1.92 11.50
N ASP A 430 -12.49 0.70 12.01
CA ASP A 430 -11.49 0.36 13.02
C ASP A 430 -10.06 0.62 12.53
N ASN A 431 -9.82 0.55 11.21
CA ASN A 431 -8.52 0.82 10.59
C ASN A 431 -8.39 2.22 9.99
N GLY A 432 -9.41 3.08 10.10
CA GLY A 432 -9.38 4.46 9.57
C GLY A 432 -9.38 4.53 8.06
N ILE A 433 -10.06 3.60 7.40
CA ILE A 433 -10.08 3.46 5.96
C ILE A 433 -11.29 4.21 5.41
N GLY A 434 -11.03 5.12 4.47
CA GLY A 434 -12.09 5.75 3.68
C GLY A 434 -12.54 4.80 2.58
N TRP A 435 -13.84 4.72 2.32
CA TRP A 435 -14.35 3.86 1.27
C TRP A 435 -15.59 4.44 0.60
N VAL A 436 -15.78 4.06 -0.67
CA VAL A 436 -16.97 4.34 -1.47
C VAL A 436 -17.44 3.04 -2.11
N ALA A 437 -18.76 2.84 -2.14
CA ALA A 437 -19.41 1.72 -2.79
C ALA A 437 -20.58 2.22 -3.65
N ARG A 438 -20.78 1.55 -4.79
CA ARG A 438 -21.85 1.86 -5.75
C ARG A 438 -22.85 0.69 -5.88
N PRO A 439 -24.05 0.93 -6.43
CA PRO A 439 -25.09 -0.09 -6.55
C PRO A 439 -24.68 -1.27 -7.41
N GLY A 440 -25.36 -2.41 -7.21
CA GLY A 440 -25.19 -3.62 -8.01
C GLY A 440 -25.46 -3.37 -9.51
N HIS A 441 -24.87 -4.18 -10.38
CA HIS A 441 -25.20 -4.09 -11.81
C HIS A 441 -26.65 -4.52 -12.04
N GLY A 442 -27.46 -3.65 -12.65
CA GLY A 442 -28.90 -3.83 -12.85
C GLY A 442 -29.75 -3.39 -11.66
N ASP A 443 -29.15 -3.00 -10.54
CA ASP A 443 -29.88 -2.57 -9.35
C ASP A 443 -30.50 -1.19 -9.59
N ASN A 444 -31.84 -1.10 -9.50
CA ASN A 444 -32.61 0.10 -9.84
C ASN A 444 -32.25 0.71 -11.21
N GLY A 445 -31.89 -0.13 -12.19
CA GLY A 445 -31.48 0.31 -13.52
C GLY A 445 -30.04 0.83 -13.62
N PHE A 446 -29.25 0.73 -12.56
CA PHE A 446 -27.85 1.16 -12.55
C PHE A 446 -26.96 0.19 -13.35
N LEU A 447 -26.37 0.69 -14.44
CA LEU A 447 -25.49 -0.11 -15.30
C LEU A 447 -24.02 0.18 -15.00
N ARG A 448 -23.34 -0.80 -14.39
CA ARG A 448 -21.88 -0.78 -14.26
C ARG A 448 -21.22 -0.99 -15.63
N ALA A 449 -20.56 0.05 -16.14
CA ALA A 449 -19.88 0.06 -17.43
C ALA A 449 -18.56 -0.74 -17.42
N GLY A 450 -18.12 -1.14 -18.61
CA GLY A 450 -16.90 -1.90 -18.85
C GLY A 450 -17.04 -3.40 -18.60
N LYS A 451 -16.18 -4.19 -19.26
CA LYS A 451 -16.20 -5.65 -19.19
C LYS A 451 -15.85 -6.17 -17.78
N PHE A 452 -14.79 -5.63 -17.20
CA PHE A 452 -14.32 -5.99 -15.85
C PHE A 452 -14.85 -5.06 -14.75
N LYS A 453 -15.46 -3.93 -15.12
CA LYS A 453 -16.07 -2.95 -14.21
C LYS A 453 -15.11 -2.28 -13.20
N LYS A 454 -13.80 -2.63 -13.19
CA LYS A 454 -12.74 -2.04 -12.35
C LYS A 454 -12.56 -0.55 -12.64
N ALA A 455 -12.33 -0.20 -13.91
CA ALA A 455 -12.20 1.19 -14.35
C ALA A 455 -13.40 2.06 -13.94
N SER A 456 -14.62 1.59 -14.21
CA SER A 456 -15.84 2.33 -13.86
C SER A 456 -16.07 2.42 -12.35
N ASN A 457 -15.57 1.46 -11.57
CA ASN A 457 -15.61 1.53 -10.11
C ASN A 457 -14.72 2.66 -9.61
N MET A 458 -13.47 2.70 -10.09
CA MET A 458 -12.52 3.74 -9.73
C MET A 458 -13.02 5.13 -10.14
N ASN A 459 -13.56 5.28 -11.36
CA ASN A 459 -14.15 6.54 -11.81
C ASN A 459 -15.32 6.99 -10.93
N PHE A 460 -16.26 6.08 -10.60
CA PHE A 460 -17.39 6.42 -9.72
C PHE A 460 -16.91 6.89 -8.35
N CYS A 461 -15.91 6.22 -7.77
CA CYS A 461 -15.40 6.59 -6.47
C CYS A 461 -14.62 7.91 -6.50
N LEU A 462 -13.86 8.17 -7.57
CA LEU A 462 -13.18 9.45 -7.78
C LEU A 462 -14.19 10.58 -8.03
N GLU A 463 -15.31 10.33 -8.71
CA GLU A 463 -16.41 11.29 -8.89
C GLU A 463 -16.99 11.73 -7.53
N ILE A 464 -17.26 10.78 -6.63
CA ILE A 464 -17.74 11.09 -5.26
C ILE A 464 -16.67 11.84 -4.46
N SER A 465 -15.40 11.46 -4.58
CA SER A 465 -14.28 12.16 -3.91
C SER A 465 -14.16 13.61 -4.38
N ASN A 466 -14.15 13.85 -5.71
CA ASN A 466 -14.05 15.19 -6.29
C ASN A 466 -15.25 16.06 -5.93
N ARG A 467 -16.49 15.54 -6.03
CA ARG A 467 -17.68 16.29 -5.61
C ARG A 467 -17.65 16.67 -4.13
N THR A 468 -17.09 15.78 -3.30
CA THR A 468 -16.90 16.06 -1.86
C THR A 468 -15.88 17.20 -1.67
N GLU A 469 -14.79 17.19 -2.43
CA GLU A 469 -13.78 18.25 -2.38
C GLU A 469 -14.33 19.60 -2.91
N ASP A 470 -15.10 19.60 -3.99
CA ASP A 470 -15.77 20.79 -4.53
C ASP A 470 -16.75 21.39 -3.50
N THR A 471 -17.59 20.54 -2.89
CA THR A 471 -18.53 20.96 -1.83
C THR A 471 -17.79 21.46 -0.60
N LEU A 472 -16.70 20.80 -0.21
CA LEU A 472 -15.85 21.24 0.89
C LEU A 472 -15.24 22.62 0.61
N PHE A 473 -14.73 22.83 -0.60
CA PHE A 473 -14.16 24.12 -1.01
C PHE A 473 -15.19 25.25 -0.92
N GLU A 474 -16.43 25.01 -1.38
CA GLU A 474 -17.53 25.95 -1.25
C GLU A 474 -17.87 26.25 0.22
N LEU A 475 -17.96 25.21 1.06
CA LEU A 475 -18.22 25.35 2.49
C LEU A 475 -17.14 26.14 3.22
N VAL A 476 -15.87 25.84 2.93
CA VAL A 476 -14.70 26.55 3.46
C VAL A 476 -14.72 28.02 3.04
N ARG A 477 -15.03 28.29 1.76
CA ARG A 477 -15.14 29.64 1.24
C ARG A 477 -16.26 30.44 1.93
N LEU A 478 -17.45 29.87 2.05
CA LEU A 478 -18.59 30.53 2.74
C LEU A 478 -18.27 30.80 4.21
N ARG A 479 -17.53 29.90 4.87
CA ARG A 479 -17.10 30.06 6.25
C ARG A 479 -16.08 31.18 6.41
N HIS A 480 -15.11 31.27 5.50
CA HIS A 480 -14.15 32.37 5.45
C HIS A 480 -14.80 33.72 5.12
N GLU A 481 -15.81 33.76 4.24
CA GLU A 481 -16.53 35.01 3.92
C GLU A 481 -17.42 35.49 5.08
N SER A 482 -17.85 34.58 5.98
CA SER A 482 -18.72 34.90 7.12
C SER A 482 -17.97 35.15 8.44
N ASN A 483 -16.80 34.52 8.64
CA ASN A 483 -15.95 34.71 9.82
C ASN A 483 -14.52 35.04 9.38
N ASP A 484 -13.97 36.16 9.86
CA ASP A 484 -12.60 36.64 9.58
C ASP A 484 -11.51 35.86 10.37
N GLU A 485 -11.84 34.67 10.88
CA GLU A 485 -10.96 33.82 11.68
C GLU A 485 -10.37 32.69 10.85
N SER A 486 -9.12 32.32 11.13
CA SER A 486 -8.46 31.16 10.54
C SER A 486 -9.17 29.87 10.96
N LEU A 487 -9.54 29.03 9.98
CA LEU A 487 -10.17 27.73 10.24
C LEU A 487 -9.22 26.80 11.02
N SER A 488 -9.66 26.34 12.18
CA SER A 488 -9.01 25.22 12.86
C SER A 488 -9.19 23.95 12.02
N SER A 489 -8.25 22.99 12.07
CA SER A 489 -8.46 21.74 11.33
C SER A 489 -9.59 20.87 11.91
N LYS A 490 -10.11 21.20 13.11
CA LYS A 490 -11.38 20.63 13.60
C LYS A 490 -12.55 21.11 12.76
N ASP A 491 -12.58 22.40 12.49
CA ASP A 491 -13.61 22.99 11.64
C ASP A 491 -13.49 22.43 10.23
N LEU A 492 -12.27 22.30 9.71
CA LEU A 492 -12.04 21.66 8.40
C LEU A 492 -12.57 20.21 8.35
N GLN A 493 -12.32 19.42 9.40
CA GLN A 493 -12.84 18.05 9.48
C GLN A 493 -14.37 18.03 9.56
N ASN A 494 -14.98 18.91 10.36
CA ASN A 494 -16.44 19.02 10.45
C ASN A 494 -17.06 19.44 9.12
N LEU A 495 -16.44 20.39 8.41
CA LEU A 495 -16.86 20.84 7.08
C LEU A 495 -16.70 19.72 6.06
N TYR A 496 -15.66 18.90 6.18
CA TYR A 496 -15.48 17.70 5.34
C TYR A 496 -16.58 16.68 5.60
N ASP A 497 -16.88 16.38 6.87
CA ASP A 497 -17.94 15.45 7.23
C ASP A 497 -19.32 15.97 6.75
N GLU A 498 -19.53 17.29 6.80
CA GLU A 498 -20.71 17.95 6.24
C GLU A 498 -20.76 17.85 4.70
N ALA A 499 -19.64 18.11 4.02
CA ALA A 499 -19.53 18.02 2.56
C ALA A 499 -19.84 16.59 2.07
N LEU A 500 -19.21 15.59 2.70
CA LEU A 500 -19.43 14.19 2.35
C LEU A 500 -20.89 13.78 2.57
N ARG A 501 -21.48 14.21 3.70
CA ARG A 501 -22.90 13.96 3.99
C ARG A 501 -23.82 14.59 2.93
N LYS A 502 -23.57 15.83 2.52
CA LYS A 502 -24.36 16.49 1.45
C LYS A 502 -24.27 15.73 0.13
N VAL A 503 -23.08 15.31 -0.29
CA VAL A 503 -22.89 14.55 -1.53
C VAL A 503 -23.63 13.21 -1.50
N ILE A 504 -23.62 12.51 -0.36
CA ILE A 504 -24.34 11.23 -0.19
C ILE A 504 -25.86 11.45 -0.16
N GLU A 505 -26.34 12.54 0.47
CA GLU A 505 -27.76 12.91 0.49
C GLU A 505 -28.27 13.25 -0.94
N GLU A 506 -27.44 13.88 -1.77
CA GLU A 506 -27.74 14.16 -3.17
C GLU A 506 -27.67 12.91 -4.06
N ASP A 507 -26.63 12.08 -3.89
CA ASP A 507 -26.44 10.84 -4.64
C ASP A 507 -26.67 9.62 -3.76
N THR A 508 -27.94 9.34 -3.50
CA THR A 508 -28.42 8.20 -2.68
C THR A 508 -27.97 6.82 -3.18
N ARG A 509 -27.40 6.73 -4.39
CA ARG A 509 -26.82 5.48 -4.92
C ARG A 509 -25.49 5.13 -4.25
N ALA A 510 -24.73 6.14 -3.84
CA ALA A 510 -23.41 5.96 -3.27
C ALA A 510 -23.50 5.68 -1.76
N TRP A 511 -22.75 4.68 -1.29
CA TRP A 511 -22.44 4.54 0.13
C TRP A 511 -20.99 4.96 0.34
N ALA A 512 -20.73 5.89 1.25
CA ALA A 512 -19.38 6.35 1.51
C ALA A 512 -19.20 6.77 2.97
N THR A 513 -17.99 6.62 3.49
CA THR A 513 -17.58 7.11 4.82
C THR A 513 -16.06 7.15 4.94
N GLY A 514 -15.56 7.81 5.99
CA GLY A 514 -14.13 8.00 6.24
C GLY A 514 -13.49 9.04 5.33
N ASN A 515 -12.15 9.09 5.30
CA ASN A 515 -11.40 10.04 4.48
C ASN A 515 -11.18 9.50 3.05
N ILE A 516 -11.98 9.98 2.10
CA ILE A 516 -11.93 9.61 0.69
C ILE A 516 -11.18 10.64 -0.18
N ARG A 517 -10.49 11.61 0.44
CA ARG A 517 -9.73 12.63 -0.27
C ARG A 517 -8.51 12.00 -0.96
N VAL A 518 -8.09 12.61 -2.07
CA VAL A 518 -6.97 12.17 -2.88
C VAL A 518 -5.81 13.15 -2.73
N GLY A 519 -4.64 12.65 -2.36
CA GLY A 519 -3.40 13.42 -2.22
C GLY A 519 -2.71 13.74 -3.55
N GLU A 520 -1.48 14.23 -3.46
CA GLU A 520 -0.68 14.55 -4.65
C GLU A 520 -0.27 13.30 -5.44
N ILE A 521 -0.02 12.21 -4.70
CA ILE A 521 0.42 10.92 -5.25
C ILE A 521 -0.60 9.85 -4.88
N ILE A 522 -0.92 8.99 -5.84
CA ILE A 522 -1.72 7.80 -5.63
C ILE A 522 -0.82 6.57 -5.70
N LEU A 523 -0.83 5.72 -4.68
CA LEU A 523 -0.35 4.34 -4.81
C LEU A 523 -1.56 3.47 -5.18
N ILE A 524 -1.61 2.97 -6.40
CA ILE A 524 -2.65 2.01 -6.81
C ILE A 524 -2.20 0.58 -6.51
N VAL A 525 -3.01 -0.17 -5.79
CA VAL A 525 -2.76 -1.56 -5.41
C VAL A 525 -4.00 -2.41 -5.63
N ASP A 526 -3.79 -3.68 -5.94
CA ASP A 526 -4.86 -4.65 -5.93
C ASP A 526 -5.08 -5.18 -4.51
N SER A 527 -6.27 -5.72 -4.28
CA SER A 527 -6.72 -6.15 -2.95
C SER A 527 -5.93 -7.33 -2.38
N ASP A 528 -5.20 -8.07 -3.20
CA ASP A 528 -4.38 -9.24 -2.89
C ASP A 528 -2.86 -8.97 -2.92
N THR A 529 -2.46 -7.70 -2.94
CA THR A 529 -1.05 -7.29 -2.98
C THR A 529 -0.37 -7.30 -1.61
N ARG A 530 0.95 -7.49 -1.59
CA ARG A 530 1.83 -7.11 -0.47
C ARG A 530 2.79 -6.04 -0.92
N VAL A 531 2.98 -5.02 -0.08
CA VAL A 531 3.91 -3.92 -0.36
C VAL A 531 5.11 -3.93 0.59
N PRO A 532 6.28 -3.44 0.17
CA PRO A 532 7.41 -3.25 1.06
C PRO A 532 7.15 -2.09 2.04
N GLU A 533 7.67 -2.19 3.27
CA GLU A 533 7.52 -1.19 4.34
C GLU A 533 8.01 0.21 3.92
N TYR A 534 9.09 0.29 3.15
CA TYR A 534 9.69 1.56 2.74
C TYR A 534 9.15 2.08 1.39
N CYS A 535 8.14 1.45 0.79
CA CYS A 535 7.74 1.75 -0.58
C CYS A 535 7.28 3.21 -0.78
N LEU A 536 6.52 3.75 0.17
CA LEU A 536 5.91 5.08 0.08
C LEU A 536 6.96 6.19 0.04
N ILE A 537 7.98 6.11 0.91
CA ILE A 537 9.04 7.14 0.96
C ILE A 537 9.88 7.13 -0.32
N TYR A 538 10.24 5.95 -0.83
CA TYR A 538 11.01 5.86 -2.07
C TYR A 538 10.19 6.25 -3.30
N GLY A 539 8.90 5.90 -3.33
CA GLY A 539 7.99 6.32 -4.39
C GLY A 539 7.85 7.85 -4.44
N ALA A 540 7.63 8.48 -3.28
CA ALA A 540 7.55 9.93 -3.18
C ALA A 540 8.86 10.64 -3.55
N VAL A 541 10.00 10.13 -3.08
CA VAL A 541 11.32 10.70 -3.40
C VAL A 541 11.64 10.56 -4.88
N GLU A 542 11.37 9.41 -5.50
CA GLU A 542 11.58 9.23 -6.95
C GLU A 542 10.71 10.21 -7.76
N MET A 543 9.45 10.44 -7.36
CA MET A 543 8.59 11.44 -7.98
C MET A 543 9.05 12.89 -7.74
N PHE A 544 9.63 13.19 -6.59
CA PHE A 544 10.18 14.51 -6.30
C PHE A 544 11.44 14.79 -7.13
N LEU A 545 12.37 13.83 -7.17
CA LEU A 545 13.61 13.94 -7.93
C LEU A 545 13.37 13.90 -9.44
N SER A 546 12.28 13.26 -9.88
CA SER A 546 11.90 13.13 -11.30
C SER A 546 10.51 13.72 -11.58
N PRO A 547 10.37 15.06 -11.69
CA PRO A 547 9.08 15.71 -11.92
C PRO A 547 8.37 15.28 -13.21
N GLU A 548 9.11 14.88 -14.25
CA GLU A 548 8.56 14.44 -15.53
C GLU A 548 7.93 13.04 -15.50
N VAL A 549 8.14 12.29 -14.42
CA VAL A 549 7.56 10.96 -14.24
C VAL A 549 6.13 11.09 -13.72
N ALA A 550 5.18 10.59 -14.50
CA ALA A 550 3.78 10.50 -14.11
C ALA A 550 3.45 9.17 -13.44
N ILE A 551 4.09 8.07 -13.85
CA ILE A 551 3.86 6.73 -13.30
C ILE A 551 5.19 6.06 -12.98
N ILE A 552 5.32 5.53 -11.76
CA ILE A 552 6.36 4.59 -11.37
C ILE A 552 5.71 3.23 -11.19
N GLN A 553 5.85 2.34 -12.17
CA GLN A 553 5.46 0.95 -12.06
C GLN A 553 6.53 0.20 -11.25
N HIS A 554 6.16 -0.53 -10.22
CA HIS A 554 7.08 -1.46 -9.58
C HIS A 554 7.03 -2.83 -10.22
N SER A 555 8.19 -3.46 -10.37
CA SER A 555 8.25 -4.90 -10.61
C SER A 555 7.78 -5.61 -9.35
N ALA A 556 6.82 -6.51 -9.51
CA ALA A 556 6.38 -7.38 -8.44
C ALA A 556 6.94 -8.79 -8.61
N GLY A 557 7.06 -9.51 -7.50
CA GLY A 557 7.17 -10.96 -7.49
C GLY A 557 5.82 -11.62 -7.20
N VAL A 558 5.83 -12.94 -7.15
CA VAL A 558 4.64 -13.73 -6.81
C VAL A 558 4.63 -14.07 -5.33
N MET A 559 3.49 -13.82 -4.67
CA MET A 559 3.19 -14.31 -3.33
C MET A 559 2.65 -15.74 -3.43
N GLN A 560 3.45 -16.72 -2.98
CA GLN A 560 3.00 -18.11 -2.89
C GLN A 560 2.35 -18.38 -1.53
N VAL A 561 1.21 -19.06 -1.55
CA VAL A 561 0.39 -19.37 -0.36
C VAL A 561 0.39 -20.86 -0.06
N VAL A 562 0.21 -21.73 -1.06
CA VAL A 562 -0.02 -23.18 -0.87
C VAL A 562 1.25 -24.01 -1.14
N GLY A 563 2.02 -23.62 -2.16
CA GLY A 563 3.22 -24.33 -2.63
C GLY A 563 2.92 -25.56 -3.48
N ASP A 564 1.76 -25.66 -4.11
CA ASP A 564 1.40 -26.81 -4.95
C ASP A 564 2.02 -26.76 -6.36
N TYR A 565 1.89 -27.83 -7.15
CA TYR A 565 2.49 -27.90 -8.49
C TYR A 565 1.96 -26.81 -9.43
N PHE A 566 0.67 -26.50 -9.36
CA PHE A 566 0.04 -25.52 -10.24
C PHE A 566 0.50 -24.10 -9.88
N GLU A 567 0.45 -23.75 -8.60
CA GLU A 567 0.92 -22.46 -8.08
C GLU A 567 2.41 -22.27 -8.36
N ASN A 568 3.25 -23.30 -8.20
CA ASN A 568 4.66 -23.25 -8.58
C ASN A 568 4.85 -23.02 -10.09
N GLY A 569 4.02 -23.65 -10.92
CA GLY A 569 4.03 -23.45 -12.38
C GLY A 569 3.67 -22.02 -12.78
N ILE A 570 2.58 -21.47 -12.23
CA ILE A 570 2.18 -20.08 -12.45
C ILE A 570 3.22 -19.11 -11.89
N THR A 571 3.80 -19.40 -10.73
CA THR A 571 4.87 -18.61 -10.13
C THR A 571 6.07 -18.51 -11.06
N TYR A 572 6.52 -19.63 -11.62
CA TYR A 572 7.61 -19.65 -12.58
C TYR A 572 7.28 -18.83 -13.83
N PHE A 573 6.08 -19.01 -14.38
CA PHE A 573 5.62 -18.29 -15.56
C PHE A 573 5.56 -16.77 -15.34
N THR A 574 5.00 -16.31 -14.22
CA THR A 574 4.93 -14.89 -13.88
C THR A 574 6.32 -14.30 -13.65
N ASN A 575 7.21 -15.01 -12.95
CA ASN A 575 8.60 -14.56 -12.76
C ASN A 575 9.37 -14.47 -14.09
N LEU A 576 9.08 -15.36 -15.06
CA LEU A 576 9.64 -15.30 -16.41
C LEU A 576 9.20 -14.03 -17.14
N ILE A 577 7.90 -13.69 -17.08
CA ILE A 577 7.35 -12.46 -17.67
C ILE A 577 8.01 -11.22 -17.05
N TYR A 578 8.05 -11.11 -15.72
CA TYR A 578 8.69 -9.97 -15.06
C TYR A 578 10.18 -9.88 -15.37
N SER A 579 10.88 -11.00 -15.50
CA SER A 579 12.29 -11.00 -15.92
C SER A 579 12.48 -10.42 -17.32
N ALA A 580 11.61 -10.81 -18.27
CA ALA A 580 11.62 -10.27 -19.62
C ALA A 580 11.31 -8.76 -19.63
N ILE A 581 10.27 -8.32 -18.92
CA ILE A 581 9.90 -6.90 -18.80
C ILE A 581 11.08 -6.09 -18.24
N ARG A 582 11.71 -6.57 -17.17
CA ARG A 582 12.87 -5.89 -16.55
C ARG A 582 14.04 -5.76 -17.51
N PHE A 583 14.31 -6.79 -18.30
CA PHE A 583 15.38 -6.76 -19.29
C PHE A 583 15.10 -5.76 -20.42
N VAL A 584 13.88 -5.78 -20.95
CA VAL A 584 13.46 -4.93 -22.07
C VAL A 584 13.43 -3.46 -21.65
N CYS A 585 12.77 -3.11 -20.54
CA CYS A 585 12.76 -1.74 -20.01
C CYS A 585 14.15 -1.28 -19.56
N GLY A 586 14.95 -2.16 -18.94
CA GLY A 586 16.35 -1.87 -18.60
C GLY A 586 17.18 -1.54 -19.85
N SER A 587 16.87 -2.19 -20.98
CA SER A 587 17.48 -1.94 -22.29
C SER A 587 16.93 -0.70 -23.01
N GLY A 588 16.10 0.12 -22.34
CA GLY A 588 15.65 1.41 -22.84
C GLY A 588 14.28 1.42 -23.51
N ASP A 589 13.55 0.30 -23.42
CA ASP A 589 12.13 0.30 -23.81
C ASP A 589 11.27 1.07 -22.80
N VAL A 590 10.07 1.40 -23.23
CA VAL A 590 9.07 2.07 -22.40
C VAL A 590 8.55 1.10 -21.34
N ALA A 591 8.36 1.61 -20.12
CA ALA A 591 7.81 0.81 -19.03
C ALA A 591 6.31 0.55 -19.25
N PRO A 592 5.85 -0.72 -19.09
CA PRO A 592 4.42 -1.00 -19.07
C PRO A 592 3.80 -0.46 -17.78
N PHE A 593 2.52 -0.09 -17.86
CA PHE A 593 1.68 0.11 -16.68
C PHE A 593 0.66 -1.02 -16.64
N VAL A 594 0.66 -1.77 -15.54
CA VAL A 594 -0.14 -3.01 -15.39
C VAL A 594 -1.30 -2.85 -14.40
N GLY A 595 -1.66 -1.60 -14.06
CA GLY A 595 -2.88 -1.27 -13.32
C GLY A 595 -2.83 -1.42 -11.80
N HIS A 596 -1.70 -1.85 -11.24
CA HIS A 596 -1.45 -1.98 -9.79
C HIS A 596 0.06 -1.93 -9.51
N ASN A 597 0.43 -1.87 -8.23
CA ASN A 597 1.82 -1.76 -7.78
C ASN A 597 2.54 -0.55 -8.38
N ALA A 598 1.80 0.55 -8.54
CA ALA A 598 2.32 1.74 -9.20
C ALA A 598 2.01 3.01 -8.40
N PHE A 599 2.96 3.93 -8.40
CA PHE A 599 2.71 5.30 -7.97
C PHE A 599 2.30 6.14 -9.16
N LEU A 600 1.23 6.92 -9.02
CA LEU A 600 0.71 7.84 -10.02
C LEU A 600 0.73 9.26 -9.46
N ARG A 601 1.23 10.22 -10.24
CA ARG A 601 1.08 11.64 -9.93
C ARG A 601 -0.35 12.07 -10.26
N TRP A 602 -1.11 12.46 -9.25
CA TRP A 602 -2.54 12.76 -9.43
C TRP A 602 -2.76 13.91 -10.41
N GLN A 603 -1.97 14.97 -10.32
CA GLN A 603 -2.02 16.09 -11.27
C GLN A 603 -1.79 15.65 -12.73
N ALA A 604 -0.88 14.70 -12.97
CA ALA A 604 -0.64 14.18 -14.31
C ALA A 604 -1.84 13.38 -14.83
N VAL A 605 -2.43 12.54 -13.97
CA VAL A 605 -3.66 11.80 -14.30
C VAL A 605 -4.82 12.74 -14.63
N GLN A 606 -5.01 13.81 -13.83
CA GLN A 606 -6.02 14.83 -14.08
C GLN A 606 -5.78 15.57 -15.41
N SER A 607 -4.53 15.84 -15.77
CA SER A 607 -4.18 16.56 -17.00
C SER A 607 -4.59 15.85 -18.30
N VAL A 608 -4.74 14.52 -18.24
CA VAL A 608 -5.15 13.69 -19.38
C VAL A 608 -6.56 13.13 -19.22
N ALA A 609 -7.30 13.58 -18.20
CA ALA A 609 -8.70 13.23 -18.01
C ALA A 609 -9.53 13.69 -19.21
N PHE A 610 -10.59 12.95 -19.52
CA PHE A 610 -11.49 13.28 -20.64
C PHE A 610 -12.92 13.39 -20.15
N ARG A 611 -13.70 14.27 -20.80
CA ARG A 611 -15.10 14.51 -20.44
C ARG A 611 -16.02 13.89 -21.46
N THR A 612 -17.04 13.19 -20.98
CA THR A 612 -18.14 12.67 -21.80
C THR A 612 -19.45 13.16 -21.18
N GLY A 613 -20.10 14.13 -21.82
CA GLY A 613 -21.23 14.85 -21.23
C GLY A 613 -20.79 15.65 -19.99
N ASP A 614 -21.54 15.54 -18.90
CA ASP A 614 -21.27 16.24 -17.64
C ASP A 614 -20.30 15.50 -16.71
N ARG A 615 -19.74 14.37 -17.17
CA ARG A 615 -18.86 13.51 -16.36
C ARG A 615 -17.42 13.55 -16.84
N GLU A 616 -16.52 13.61 -15.88
CA GLU A 616 -15.08 13.51 -16.07
C GLU A 616 -14.62 12.07 -15.79
N TYR A 617 -13.82 11.53 -16.69
CA TYR A 617 -13.32 10.16 -16.64
C TYR A 617 -11.80 10.19 -16.60
N TYR A 618 -11.23 9.43 -15.65
CA TYR A 618 -9.80 9.23 -15.54
C TYR A 618 -9.41 7.91 -16.21
N TRP A 619 -10.14 6.84 -15.87
CA TRP A 619 -9.93 5.50 -16.40
C TRP A 619 -10.85 5.22 -17.58
N SER A 620 -10.35 4.54 -18.60
CA SER A 620 -11.18 4.18 -19.76
C SER A 620 -12.14 3.04 -19.42
N GLU A 621 -13.45 3.29 -19.52
CA GLU A 621 -14.46 2.27 -19.25
C GLU A 621 -14.79 1.40 -20.48
N SER A 622 -14.40 1.86 -21.66
CA SER A 622 -14.69 1.19 -22.94
C SER A 622 -13.65 0.13 -23.30
N HIS A 623 -12.47 0.17 -22.68
CA HIS A 623 -11.36 -0.74 -22.97
C HIS A 623 -11.20 -1.78 -21.86
N VAL A 624 -10.67 -2.95 -22.24
CA VAL A 624 -10.32 -4.02 -21.28
C VAL A 624 -9.07 -3.67 -20.48
N SER A 625 -8.13 -2.94 -21.09
CA SER A 625 -6.87 -2.50 -20.49
C SER A 625 -6.92 -1.00 -20.23
N GLU A 626 -7.59 -0.60 -19.15
CA GLU A 626 -7.70 0.81 -18.75
C GLU A 626 -6.36 1.43 -18.33
N ASP A 627 -5.46 0.58 -17.83
CA ASP A 627 -4.09 0.90 -17.45
C ASP A 627 -3.24 1.27 -18.66
N PHE A 628 -3.29 0.46 -19.71
CA PHE A 628 -2.60 0.72 -20.97
C PHE A 628 -3.10 2.02 -21.63
N ASP A 629 -4.42 2.25 -21.64
CA ASP A 629 -5.00 3.50 -22.14
C ASP A 629 -4.48 4.73 -21.37
N MET A 630 -4.45 4.65 -20.04
CA MET A 630 -3.90 5.72 -19.18
C MET A 630 -2.43 6.00 -19.49
N ALA A 631 -1.60 4.95 -19.54
CA ALA A 631 -0.18 5.09 -19.84
C ALA A 631 0.05 5.72 -21.23
N LEU A 632 -0.72 5.30 -22.23
CA LEU A 632 -0.64 5.84 -23.58
C LEU A 632 -0.99 7.33 -23.60
N ARG A 633 -2.09 7.74 -22.97
CA ARG A 633 -2.47 9.17 -22.89
C ARG A 633 -1.42 10.01 -22.21
N LEU A 634 -0.86 9.54 -21.10
CA LEU A 634 0.21 10.24 -20.37
C LEU A 634 1.48 10.40 -21.22
N GLN A 635 1.88 9.34 -21.92
CA GLN A 635 3.05 9.35 -22.80
C GLN A 635 2.86 10.27 -24.00
N VAL A 636 1.66 10.28 -24.61
CA VAL A 636 1.30 11.21 -25.69
C VAL A 636 1.35 12.66 -25.20
N ALA A 637 0.95 12.92 -23.95
CA ALA A 637 1.07 14.22 -23.30
C ALA A 637 2.53 14.59 -22.90
N GLY A 638 3.50 13.72 -23.15
CA GLY A 638 4.93 13.97 -22.90
C GLY A 638 5.43 13.53 -21.52
N ASN A 639 4.60 12.87 -20.71
CA ASN A 639 5.01 12.33 -19.42
C ASN A 639 5.79 11.02 -19.57
N VAL A 640 6.59 10.70 -18.55
CA VAL A 640 7.36 9.45 -18.49
C VAL A 640 6.65 8.42 -17.61
N VAL A 641 6.57 7.19 -18.11
CA VAL A 641 6.27 5.99 -17.31
C VAL A 641 7.59 5.26 -17.07
N ARG A 642 7.87 4.92 -15.80
CA ARG A 642 9.15 4.36 -15.37
C ARG A 642 8.95 3.05 -14.63
N LEU A 643 9.78 2.05 -14.91
CA LEU A 643 9.79 0.78 -14.19
C LEU A 643 10.84 0.80 -13.08
N ALA A 644 10.43 0.58 -11.83
CA ALA A 644 11.29 0.51 -10.66
C ALA A 644 11.45 -0.94 -10.18
N THR A 645 12.71 -1.36 -9.99
CA THR A 645 13.08 -2.73 -9.60
C THR A 645 13.92 -2.81 -8.33
N TYR A 646 14.22 -1.67 -7.72
CA TYR A 646 15.08 -1.56 -6.54
C TYR A 646 14.51 -2.21 -5.27
N HIS A 647 13.21 -2.51 -5.24
CA HIS A 647 12.58 -3.29 -4.16
C HIS A 647 12.80 -4.81 -4.31
N GLY A 648 13.32 -5.27 -5.45
CA GLY A 648 13.48 -6.68 -5.78
C GLY A 648 12.14 -7.43 -5.90
N LEU A 649 12.23 -8.74 -6.17
CA LEU A 649 11.05 -9.62 -6.31
C LEU A 649 10.37 -9.94 -4.96
N GLN A 650 11.04 -9.64 -3.84
CA GLN A 650 10.48 -9.82 -2.50
C GLN A 650 9.81 -8.54 -1.97
N GLY A 651 9.89 -7.44 -2.73
CA GLY A 651 9.31 -6.16 -2.34
C GLY A 651 7.81 -6.14 -2.57
N PHE A 652 7.39 -5.69 -3.75
CA PHE A 652 5.99 -5.81 -4.16
C PHE A 652 5.70 -7.27 -4.52
N GLN A 653 4.61 -7.82 -4.00
CA GLN A 653 4.20 -9.18 -4.30
C GLN A 653 2.72 -9.23 -4.67
N GLU A 654 2.41 -10.08 -5.65
CA GLU A 654 1.07 -10.25 -6.20
C GLU A 654 0.54 -11.64 -5.90
N GLY A 655 -0.76 -11.72 -5.60
CA GLY A 655 -1.47 -12.99 -5.55
C GLY A 655 -1.52 -13.64 -6.92
N VAL A 656 -1.43 -14.97 -6.96
CA VAL A 656 -1.66 -15.76 -8.17
C VAL A 656 -2.83 -16.71 -7.98
N SER A 657 -3.40 -17.13 -9.11
CA SER A 657 -4.44 -18.17 -9.14
C SER A 657 -3.94 -19.42 -8.42
N LEU A 658 -4.66 -19.83 -7.37
CA LEU A 658 -4.29 -20.99 -6.56
C LEU A 658 -4.67 -22.30 -7.27
N THR A 659 -5.71 -22.28 -8.10
CA THR A 659 -6.20 -23.46 -8.81
C THR A 659 -6.39 -23.23 -10.30
N ILE A 660 -6.40 -24.32 -11.07
CA ILE A 660 -6.73 -24.30 -12.51
C ILE A 660 -8.12 -23.72 -12.73
N TYR A 661 -9.06 -23.96 -11.82
CA TYR A 661 -10.43 -23.46 -11.94
C TYR A 661 -10.50 -21.94 -11.77
N ASP A 662 -9.68 -21.36 -10.89
CA ASP A 662 -9.57 -19.91 -10.75
C ASP A 662 -9.05 -19.28 -12.04
N GLU A 663 -8.05 -19.90 -12.66
CA GLU A 663 -7.51 -19.45 -13.93
C GLU A 663 -8.54 -19.61 -15.05
N LEU A 664 -9.20 -20.77 -15.18
CA LEU A 664 -10.28 -20.96 -16.17
C LEU A 664 -11.39 -19.92 -16.02
N ALA A 665 -11.85 -19.65 -14.79
CA ALA A 665 -12.85 -18.62 -14.51
C ALA A 665 -12.35 -17.22 -14.88
N ARG A 666 -11.04 -16.94 -14.71
CA ARG A 666 -10.41 -15.70 -15.19
C ARG A 666 -10.44 -15.63 -16.72
N TRP A 667 -10.04 -16.68 -17.43
CA TRP A 667 -10.04 -16.75 -18.90
C TRP A 667 -11.46 -16.67 -19.50
N GLU A 668 -12.44 -17.31 -18.87
CA GLU A 668 -13.85 -17.24 -19.29
C GLU A 668 -14.38 -15.79 -19.28
N LYS A 669 -13.96 -14.97 -18.31
CA LYS A 669 -14.31 -13.54 -18.30
C LYS A 669 -13.80 -12.79 -19.53
N TYR A 670 -12.68 -13.21 -20.14
CA TYR A 670 -12.19 -12.60 -21.38
C TYR A 670 -12.94 -13.11 -22.61
N PHE A 671 -13.40 -14.36 -22.61
CA PHE A 671 -13.97 -15.04 -23.78
C PHE A 671 -15.47 -14.80 -23.97
N ILE A 672 -16.23 -14.67 -22.88
CA ILE A 672 -17.68 -14.47 -22.97
C ILE A 672 -17.93 -13.02 -23.45
N PRO A 673 -18.67 -12.83 -24.57
CA PRO A 673 -18.90 -11.53 -25.19
C PRO A 673 -19.75 -10.59 -24.34
#